data_AF-A0A5S4VHF3-F1
#
_entry.id   AF-A0A5S4VHF3-F1
#
_cell.length_a   1.000
_cell.length_b   1.000
_cell.length_c   1.000
_cell.angle_alpha   90.00
_cell.angle_beta   90.00
_cell.angle_gamma   90.00
#
_symmetry.space_group_name_H-M   'P 1'
#
loop_
_entity.id
_entity.type
_entity.pdbx_description
1 polymer ?
#
loop_
_entity_poly.entity_id
_entity_poly.type
_entity_poly.pdbx_seq_one_letter_code
_entity_poly.pdbx_strand_id
1 'polypeptide(L)'
;MKLSDLLQFDNIIVQCHDNPDADALASGFGVYEYLRMNGKSPRLVYGGRNIIHKSNLVLMVDSLGIPIEHVDFLDNPQLLVTVDCQYGGGNVTFFKAENVAVIDHHRVSGELPAMNRVMSYMGSCATIVWDMLREEGVEINRNLATALYYGLYTDTGEFTEITHSLDRDLRDEADFDNTIVAKFRNANMSLEELDIAATALLGRDYIEEYRLAIVKAGACDPNVLGIISDFVLEVDAIDICMVFSVIKNGVKLSFRSCIKEVSASEMAQEVCRDIGSGGGHYYKAGGFIPMDLLIDSYNVYCKEKDVTPRFQYSSDDTHKRPSDSAIKSFLEERIFDYLNDTKIIYGEDFDTSGFKKVDYKKRPIPMGYIIAKDILPVGCCMGVRTAKGDISTPVGEDTVVIIGEDGSVRILNLDRLNKSFRIYKDWRFTVKQTDYVPKFKNKDTETIVDGMAHAKVCIPVEEDFSRAFVLKHKVKLFKNKDDSSYISGRPGDIMVLPNDDRNEAYMISKTEFEKTHIAKGEEENRKKAVVFDLDGTLLYTLEDLKNATNYALKQNGMPERTLDEVRRFVGNGVKLLMERAVPDGADNPKFEKTFSDFKEYYEAHCNDNTAPYDGIMELLKELKLNGIKLAIVSNKLDPAVKELNQLYFKEYMTSAVGEMEEEGIRKKPAPDMVQKALKELQVSADEAIYVGDSDVDIATAKNSGLECVSVTWGFRDVEFLKEHGATNLIDEPVELLNYV
;
A
#
# COMPACT_ATOMS: atom_id res chain seq x y z
N MET A 1 -19.29 18.86 -16.86
CA MET A 1 -19.69 20.00 -17.72
C MET A 1 -20.15 19.51 -19.08
N LYS A 2 -20.85 20.36 -19.84
CA LYS A 2 -21.19 20.18 -21.26
C LYS A 2 -20.32 21.07 -22.15
N LEU A 3 -20.27 20.83 -23.47
CA LEU A 3 -19.53 21.72 -24.37
C LEU A 3 -20.23 23.09 -24.52
N SER A 4 -21.56 23.12 -24.45
CA SER A 4 -22.34 24.36 -24.48
C SER A 4 -22.02 25.34 -23.35
N ASP A 5 -21.51 24.83 -22.21
CA ASP A 5 -21.04 25.66 -21.10
C ASP A 5 -19.85 26.54 -21.51
N LEU A 6 -19.07 26.14 -22.52
CA LEU A 6 -17.89 26.87 -23.00
C LEU A 6 -18.25 28.08 -23.88
N LEU A 7 -19.47 28.11 -24.44
CA LEU A 7 -19.91 29.15 -25.39
C LEU A 7 -20.15 30.53 -24.75
N GLN A 8 -20.16 30.61 -23.42
CA GLN A 8 -20.27 31.88 -22.70
C GLN A 8 -19.01 32.75 -22.78
N PHE A 9 -17.87 32.18 -23.20
CA PHE A 9 -16.59 32.88 -23.32
C PHE A 9 -16.30 33.24 -24.79
N ASP A 10 -15.51 34.28 -25.06
CA ASP A 10 -15.16 34.69 -26.41
C ASP A 10 -13.72 34.34 -26.77
N ASN A 11 -12.75 34.69 -25.91
CA ASN A 11 -11.34 34.34 -26.09
C ASN A 11 -11.04 32.96 -25.48
N ILE A 12 -11.22 31.90 -26.28
CA ILE A 12 -11.09 30.50 -25.86
C ILE A 12 -9.84 29.87 -26.48
N ILE A 13 -9.02 29.22 -25.66
CA ILE A 13 -7.87 28.43 -26.11
C ILE A 13 -8.05 26.98 -25.65
N VAL A 14 -7.88 26.03 -26.57
CA VAL A 14 -7.84 24.59 -26.28
C VAL A 14 -6.37 24.18 -26.23
N GLN A 15 -5.94 23.57 -25.13
CA GLN A 15 -4.56 23.20 -24.87
C GLN A 15 -4.40 21.68 -24.72
N CYS A 16 -3.49 21.09 -25.50
CA CYS A 16 -2.97 19.73 -25.29
C CYS A 16 -1.74 19.75 -24.35
N HIS A 17 -1.32 18.57 -23.87
CA HIS A 17 -0.07 18.42 -23.11
C HIS A 17 1.19 18.68 -23.95
N ASP A 18 2.35 18.81 -23.31
CA ASP A 18 3.63 19.28 -23.92
C ASP A 18 4.22 18.34 -24.97
N ASN A 19 3.73 17.10 -25.04
CA ASN A 19 4.16 16.09 -25.99
C ASN A 19 2.94 15.41 -26.61
N PRO A 20 2.07 16.14 -27.35
CA PRO A 20 0.76 15.64 -27.77
C PRO A 20 0.89 14.31 -28.50
N ASP A 21 0.08 13.33 -28.10
CA ASP A 21 -0.13 12.11 -28.88
C ASP A 21 -1.40 12.24 -29.75
N ALA A 22 -1.85 11.12 -30.32
CA ALA A 22 -3.02 11.15 -31.19
C ALA A 22 -4.33 11.41 -30.42
N ASP A 23 -4.44 10.99 -29.15
CA ASP A 23 -5.66 11.18 -28.37
C ASP A 23 -5.81 12.65 -27.94
N ALA A 24 -4.73 13.27 -27.49
CA ALA A 24 -4.70 14.70 -27.20
C ALA A 24 -5.01 15.56 -28.44
N LEU A 25 -4.41 15.24 -29.60
CA LEU A 25 -4.66 15.96 -30.85
C LEU A 25 -6.12 15.78 -31.31
N ALA A 26 -6.66 14.56 -31.23
CA ALA A 26 -8.03 14.26 -31.61
C ALA A 26 -9.06 14.97 -30.71
N SER A 27 -8.85 14.88 -29.40
CA SER A 27 -9.71 15.50 -28.38
C SER A 27 -9.71 17.02 -28.52
N GLY A 28 -8.53 17.61 -28.68
CA GLY A 28 -8.38 19.04 -28.93
C GLY A 28 -9.05 19.50 -30.21
N PHE A 29 -8.91 18.72 -31.28
CA PHE A 29 -9.58 19.01 -32.55
C PHE A 29 -11.10 18.94 -32.45
N GLY A 30 -11.66 17.99 -31.68
CA GLY A 30 -13.10 17.89 -31.46
C GLY A 30 -13.69 19.08 -30.70
N VAL A 31 -13.02 19.52 -29.63
CA VAL A 31 -13.44 20.72 -28.89
C VAL A 31 -13.28 21.98 -29.76
N TYR A 32 -12.18 22.09 -30.51
CA TYR A 32 -11.94 23.19 -31.45
C TYR A 32 -13.07 23.29 -32.50
N GLU A 33 -13.42 22.17 -33.14
CA GLU A 33 -14.47 22.14 -34.17
C GLU A 33 -15.84 22.49 -33.61
N TYR A 34 -16.19 22.00 -32.41
CA TYR A 34 -17.44 22.38 -31.73
C TYR A 34 -17.55 23.89 -31.55
N LEU A 35 -16.51 24.51 -31.02
CA LEU A 35 -16.46 25.95 -30.76
C LEU A 35 -16.56 26.74 -32.08
N ARG A 36 -15.82 26.31 -33.11
CA ARG A 36 -15.86 26.92 -34.46
C ARG A 36 -17.25 26.83 -35.09
N MET A 37 -17.91 25.67 -35.01
CA MET A 37 -19.27 25.45 -35.53
C MET A 37 -20.31 26.34 -34.84
N ASN A 38 -20.07 26.70 -33.58
CA ASN A 38 -20.90 27.62 -32.81
C ASN A 38 -20.47 29.10 -32.91
N GLY A 39 -19.70 29.45 -33.94
CA GLY A 39 -19.34 30.84 -34.26
C GLY A 39 -18.25 31.46 -33.39
N LYS A 40 -17.54 30.66 -32.58
CA LYS A 40 -16.35 31.11 -31.84
C LYS A 40 -15.10 31.06 -32.72
N SER A 41 -14.05 31.74 -32.29
CA SER A 41 -12.73 31.76 -32.95
C SER A 41 -11.67 31.18 -32.01
N PRO A 42 -11.74 29.88 -31.65
CA PRO A 42 -10.80 29.27 -30.74
C PRO A 42 -9.40 29.12 -31.37
N ARG A 43 -8.38 28.94 -30.53
CA ARG A 43 -7.07 28.42 -30.93
C ARG A 43 -6.85 27.04 -30.33
N LEU A 44 -6.19 26.14 -31.06
CA LEU A 44 -5.76 24.83 -30.58
C LEU A 44 -4.24 24.85 -30.46
N VAL A 45 -3.71 24.65 -29.25
CA VAL A 45 -2.29 24.86 -28.96
C VAL A 45 -1.68 23.77 -28.10
N TYR A 46 -0.36 23.69 -28.09
CA TYR A 46 0.41 22.94 -27.09
C TYR A 46 1.73 23.68 -26.78
N GLY A 47 2.27 23.42 -25.59
CA GLY A 47 3.52 24.01 -25.12
C GLY A 47 4.69 23.02 -25.15
N GLY A 48 5.66 23.25 -24.26
CA GLY A 48 6.77 22.33 -24.06
C GLY A 48 7.95 22.58 -24.99
N ARG A 49 9.05 21.85 -24.73
CA ARG A 49 10.32 22.01 -25.48
C ARG A 49 10.35 21.28 -26.83
N ASN A 50 9.44 20.33 -27.03
CA ASN A 50 9.48 19.40 -28.15
C ASN A 50 8.46 19.80 -29.20
N ILE A 51 8.88 19.83 -30.47
CA ILE A 51 7.97 20.04 -31.60
C ILE A 51 7.47 18.67 -32.07
N ILE A 52 6.20 18.57 -32.50
CA ILE A 52 5.65 17.32 -33.07
C ILE A 52 6.48 16.94 -34.31
N HIS A 53 7.16 15.80 -34.23
CA HIS A 53 8.02 15.27 -35.30
C HIS A 53 7.70 13.82 -35.66
N LYS A 54 6.86 13.13 -34.86
CA LYS A 54 6.49 11.73 -35.09
C LYS A 54 5.68 11.62 -36.39
N SER A 55 6.15 10.81 -37.33
CA SER A 55 5.61 10.72 -38.70
C SER A 55 4.10 10.52 -38.75
N ASN A 56 3.53 9.63 -37.93
CA ASN A 56 2.08 9.41 -37.89
C ASN A 56 1.29 10.63 -37.40
N LEU A 57 1.81 11.37 -36.41
CA LEU A 57 1.17 12.57 -35.87
C LEU A 57 1.26 13.75 -36.84
N VAL A 58 2.41 13.94 -37.49
CA VAL A 58 2.57 14.95 -38.56
C VAL A 58 1.59 14.65 -39.71
N LEU A 59 1.52 13.40 -40.15
CA LEU A 59 0.55 12.98 -41.17
C LEU A 59 -0.89 13.17 -40.71
N MET A 60 -1.21 12.93 -39.43
CA MET A 60 -2.53 13.16 -38.86
C MET A 60 -2.91 14.63 -38.93
N VAL A 61 -2.02 15.52 -38.46
CA VAL A 61 -2.23 16.97 -38.49
C VAL A 61 -2.46 17.46 -39.93
N ASP A 62 -1.58 17.07 -40.86
CA ASP A 62 -1.66 17.51 -42.25
C ASP A 62 -2.88 16.94 -42.99
N SER A 63 -3.16 15.64 -42.83
CA SER A 63 -4.21 14.95 -43.59
C SER A 63 -5.61 15.33 -43.11
N LEU A 64 -5.77 15.62 -41.82
CA LEU A 64 -7.07 15.97 -41.23
C LEU A 64 -7.26 17.49 -41.12
N GLY A 65 -6.21 18.28 -41.35
CA GLY A 65 -6.26 19.74 -41.27
C GLY A 65 -6.39 20.25 -39.84
N ILE A 66 -5.72 19.60 -38.88
CA ILE A 66 -5.78 19.98 -37.46
C ILE A 66 -5.00 21.28 -37.25
N PRO A 67 -5.64 22.37 -36.80
CA PRO A 67 -4.98 23.68 -36.68
C PRO A 67 -4.24 23.80 -35.34
N ILE A 68 -3.37 22.84 -35.03
CA ILE A 68 -2.55 22.80 -33.81
C ILE A 68 -1.35 23.74 -33.95
N GLU A 69 -1.12 24.58 -32.95
CA GLU A 69 0.00 25.53 -32.89
C GLU A 69 0.93 25.21 -31.70
N HIS A 70 2.25 25.18 -31.94
CA HIS A 70 3.23 25.17 -30.86
C HIS A 70 3.46 26.60 -30.36
N VAL A 71 3.33 26.82 -29.05
CA VAL A 71 3.44 28.16 -28.45
C VAL A 71 4.30 28.14 -27.18
N ASP A 72 5.18 29.14 -27.05
CA ASP A 72 5.93 29.36 -25.81
C ASP A 72 5.16 30.21 -24.79
N PHE A 73 4.19 30.99 -25.26
CA PHE A 73 3.47 31.98 -24.46
C PHE A 73 2.05 32.23 -25.00
N LEU A 74 1.13 32.56 -24.09
CA LEU A 74 -0.25 32.95 -24.39
C LEU A 74 -0.63 34.24 -23.63
N ASP A 75 -1.31 35.15 -24.31
CA ASP A 75 -1.89 36.37 -23.71
C ASP A 75 -3.18 36.05 -22.95
N ASN A 76 -3.03 35.59 -21.70
CA ASN A 76 -4.07 35.40 -20.67
C ASN A 76 -5.52 35.28 -21.21
N PRO A 77 -5.91 34.13 -21.79
CA PRO A 77 -7.24 33.94 -22.36
C PRO A 77 -8.36 34.02 -21.31
N GLN A 78 -9.57 34.32 -21.78
CA GLN A 78 -10.77 34.29 -20.93
C GLN A 78 -11.08 32.86 -20.46
N LEU A 79 -10.88 31.88 -21.36
CA LEU A 79 -11.03 30.47 -21.06
C LEU A 79 -9.88 29.67 -21.66
N LEU A 80 -9.27 28.83 -20.83
CA LEU A 80 -8.33 27.79 -21.25
C LEU A 80 -8.97 26.41 -21.00
N VAL A 81 -9.13 25.62 -22.04
CA VAL A 81 -9.65 24.25 -21.98
C VAL A 81 -8.49 23.29 -22.14
N THR A 82 -8.08 22.60 -21.08
CA THR A 82 -7.09 21.53 -21.21
C THR A 82 -7.78 20.23 -21.61
N VAL A 83 -7.23 19.56 -22.61
CA VAL A 83 -7.74 18.30 -23.14
C VAL A 83 -6.69 17.22 -23.00
N ASP A 84 -7.13 16.03 -22.57
CA ASP A 84 -6.26 14.88 -22.33
C ASP A 84 -5.11 15.18 -21.35
N CYS A 85 -5.34 16.16 -20.49
CA CYS A 85 -4.44 16.55 -19.42
C CYS A 85 -5.15 17.45 -18.41
N GLN A 86 -4.64 17.44 -17.18
CA GLN A 86 -5.12 18.30 -16.10
C GLN A 86 -4.28 19.58 -15.99
N TYR A 87 -4.95 20.69 -15.71
CA TYR A 87 -4.32 21.99 -15.53
C TYR A 87 -3.28 21.97 -14.40
N GLY A 88 -2.04 22.37 -14.70
CA GLY A 88 -0.91 22.31 -13.77
C GLY A 88 -0.24 20.94 -13.66
N GLY A 89 -0.61 19.97 -14.51
CA GLY A 89 0.07 18.68 -14.59
C GLY A 89 1.53 18.78 -15.05
N GLY A 90 2.38 17.82 -14.64
CA GLY A 90 3.82 17.86 -14.89
C GLY A 90 4.25 17.81 -16.37
N ASN A 91 3.38 17.29 -17.25
CA ASN A 91 3.57 17.26 -18.70
C ASN A 91 2.76 18.38 -19.41
N VAL A 92 2.43 19.47 -18.73
CA VAL A 92 1.61 20.55 -19.27
C VAL A 92 2.27 21.89 -18.97
N THR A 93 2.60 22.64 -20.02
CA THR A 93 3.09 24.01 -19.87
C THR A 93 2.03 24.85 -19.21
N PHE A 94 2.39 25.50 -18.11
CA PHE A 94 1.47 26.33 -17.37
C PHE A 94 1.21 27.65 -18.12
N PHE A 95 -0.02 27.80 -18.64
CA PHE A 95 -0.52 29.08 -19.14
C PHE A 95 -1.58 29.64 -18.20
N LYS A 96 -1.45 30.92 -17.87
CA LYS A 96 -2.43 31.61 -17.02
C LYS A 96 -3.68 31.93 -17.84
N ALA A 97 -4.87 31.76 -17.25
CA ALA A 97 -6.15 32.11 -17.84
C ALA A 97 -7.11 32.65 -16.76
N GLU A 98 -8.16 33.36 -17.16
CA GLU A 98 -9.21 33.83 -16.24
C GLU A 98 -10.08 32.68 -15.73
N ASN A 99 -10.41 31.74 -16.62
CA ASN A 99 -11.17 30.53 -16.31
C ASN A 99 -10.49 29.32 -16.93
N VAL A 100 -10.64 28.16 -16.29
CA VAL A 100 -10.07 26.89 -16.75
C VAL A 100 -11.16 25.84 -16.83
N ALA A 101 -11.15 25.09 -17.92
CA ALA A 101 -11.95 23.89 -18.08
C ALA A 101 -11.05 22.67 -18.37
N VAL A 102 -11.44 21.48 -17.90
CA VAL A 102 -10.65 20.24 -18.06
C VAL A 102 -11.52 19.14 -18.67
N ILE A 103 -11.05 18.50 -19.74
CA ILE A 103 -11.60 17.25 -20.29
C ILE A 103 -10.48 16.22 -20.30
N ASP A 104 -10.64 15.11 -19.57
CA ASP A 104 -9.53 14.16 -19.37
C ASP A 104 -10.05 12.75 -19.03
N HIS A 105 -9.26 11.72 -19.36
CA HIS A 105 -9.52 10.32 -19.00
C HIS A 105 -8.46 9.76 -18.03
N HIS A 106 -7.47 10.55 -17.61
CA HIS A 106 -6.51 10.12 -16.61
C HIS A 106 -7.10 10.12 -15.19
N ARG A 107 -6.40 9.48 -14.25
CA ARG A 107 -6.74 9.56 -12.82
C ARG A 107 -6.59 11.00 -12.33
N VAL A 108 -7.52 11.44 -11.49
CA VAL A 108 -7.47 12.77 -10.88
C VAL A 108 -6.22 12.88 -10.02
N SER A 109 -5.35 13.85 -10.35
CA SER A 109 -4.03 14.04 -9.75
C SER A 109 -3.95 15.25 -8.81
N GLY A 110 -5.01 16.08 -8.75
CA GLY A 110 -5.11 17.27 -7.94
C GLY A 110 -6.53 17.82 -7.85
N GLU A 111 -6.67 19.08 -7.44
CA GLU A 111 -7.97 19.76 -7.40
C GLU A 111 -8.40 20.17 -8.81
N LEU A 112 -9.58 19.74 -9.24
CA LEU A 112 -10.12 20.06 -10.56
C LEU A 112 -10.86 21.41 -10.53
N PRO A 113 -10.80 22.21 -11.59
CA PRO A 113 -11.59 23.43 -11.69
C PRO A 113 -13.10 23.11 -11.75
N ALA A 114 -13.94 24.10 -11.44
CA ALA A 114 -15.40 23.91 -11.43
C ALA A 114 -15.96 23.42 -12.77
N MET A 115 -15.37 23.85 -13.89
CA MET A 115 -15.68 23.32 -15.23
C MET A 115 -14.77 22.13 -15.53
N ASN A 116 -15.26 20.91 -15.29
CA ASN A 116 -14.53 19.72 -15.71
C ASN A 116 -15.46 18.59 -16.19
N ARG A 117 -14.87 17.68 -16.98
CA ARG A 117 -15.41 16.35 -17.29
C ARG A 117 -14.23 15.38 -17.32
N VAL A 118 -13.93 14.78 -16.17
CA VAL A 118 -12.89 13.75 -16.05
C VAL A 118 -13.52 12.38 -15.86
N MET A 119 -13.25 11.44 -16.76
CA MET A 119 -13.85 10.10 -16.75
C MET A 119 -12.77 9.03 -16.78
N SER A 120 -12.15 8.76 -15.62
CA SER A 120 -10.93 7.95 -15.51
C SER A 120 -11.05 6.46 -15.87
N TYR A 121 -12.22 6.02 -16.31
CA TYR A 121 -12.53 4.64 -16.70
C TYR A 121 -12.77 4.51 -18.22
N MET A 122 -12.66 5.60 -18.98
CA MET A 122 -12.74 5.57 -20.44
C MET A 122 -11.40 5.17 -21.05
N GLY A 123 -11.46 4.45 -22.17
CA GLY A 123 -10.28 4.03 -22.91
C GLY A 123 -9.46 5.20 -23.47
N SER A 124 -10.10 6.33 -23.79
CA SER A 124 -9.41 7.54 -24.23
C SER A 124 -10.22 8.82 -23.99
N CYS A 125 -9.57 9.98 -24.00
CA CYS A 125 -10.21 11.30 -23.98
C CYS A 125 -11.01 11.56 -25.27
N ALA A 126 -10.60 11.02 -26.42
CA ALA A 126 -11.37 11.13 -27.66
C ALA A 126 -12.77 10.50 -27.54
N THR A 127 -12.94 9.42 -26.80
CA THR A 127 -14.27 8.86 -26.49
C THR A 127 -15.13 9.87 -25.72
N ILE A 128 -14.55 10.54 -24.71
CA ILE A 128 -15.27 11.55 -23.92
C ILE A 128 -15.72 12.71 -24.82
N VAL A 129 -14.83 13.22 -25.68
CA VAL A 129 -15.15 14.32 -26.60
C VAL A 129 -16.20 13.89 -27.63
N TRP A 130 -16.10 12.66 -28.17
CA TRP A 130 -17.10 12.11 -29.09
C TRP A 130 -18.49 12.02 -28.47
N ASP A 131 -18.58 11.51 -27.24
CA ASP A 131 -19.82 11.43 -26.46
C ASP A 131 -20.41 12.83 -26.21
N MET A 132 -19.57 13.78 -25.78
CA MET A 132 -19.98 15.18 -25.59
C MET A 132 -20.52 15.83 -26.87
N LEU A 133 -19.91 15.58 -28.03
CA LEU A 133 -20.39 16.09 -29.33
C LEU A 133 -21.78 15.51 -29.68
N ARG A 134 -22.00 14.23 -29.40
CA ARG A 134 -23.31 13.56 -29.61
C ARG A 134 -24.38 14.10 -28.66
N GLU A 135 -24.05 14.33 -27.39
CA GLU A 135 -24.96 14.94 -26.41
C GLU A 135 -25.44 16.33 -26.84
N GLU A 136 -24.61 17.07 -27.57
CA GLU A 136 -24.90 18.39 -28.13
C GLU A 136 -25.59 18.32 -29.51
N GLY A 137 -25.79 17.12 -30.07
CA GLY A 137 -26.43 16.92 -31.36
C GLY A 137 -25.58 17.39 -32.55
N VAL A 138 -24.26 17.40 -32.41
CA VAL A 138 -23.32 17.86 -33.46
C VAL A 138 -23.17 16.78 -34.53
N GLU A 139 -23.28 17.18 -35.80
CA GLU A 139 -22.94 16.30 -36.92
C GLU A 139 -21.41 16.18 -37.05
N ILE A 140 -20.88 15.01 -36.69
CA ILE A 140 -19.44 14.75 -36.72
C ILE A 140 -19.04 14.41 -38.16
N ASN A 141 -18.30 15.30 -38.81
CA ASN A 141 -17.81 15.07 -40.16
C ASN A 141 -16.72 13.98 -40.19
N ARG A 142 -16.48 13.43 -41.39
CA ARG A 142 -15.55 12.31 -41.60
C ARG A 142 -14.12 12.57 -41.10
N ASN A 143 -13.59 13.78 -41.22
CA ASN A 143 -12.23 14.10 -40.76
C ASN A 143 -12.15 14.10 -39.23
N LEU A 144 -13.14 14.71 -38.57
CA LEU A 144 -13.21 14.72 -37.10
C LEU A 144 -13.44 13.31 -36.55
N ALA A 145 -14.34 12.54 -37.16
CA ALA A 145 -14.54 11.12 -36.81
C ALA A 145 -13.24 10.31 -36.98
N THR A 146 -12.47 10.59 -38.02
CA THR A 146 -11.15 9.95 -38.26
C THR A 146 -10.14 10.29 -37.17
N ALA A 147 -10.09 11.55 -36.72
CA ALA A 147 -9.22 11.95 -35.61
C ALA A 147 -9.61 11.21 -34.33
N LEU A 148 -10.89 11.29 -33.93
CA LEU A 148 -11.41 10.69 -32.70
C LEU A 148 -11.23 9.16 -32.67
N TYR A 149 -11.52 8.49 -33.79
CA TYR A 149 -11.28 7.04 -33.93
C TYR A 149 -9.80 6.68 -33.77
N TYR A 150 -8.89 7.47 -34.37
CA TYR A 150 -7.46 7.19 -34.28
C TYR A 150 -6.90 7.47 -32.88
N GLY A 151 -7.40 8.49 -32.18
CA GLY A 151 -7.08 8.75 -30.76
C GLY A 151 -7.46 7.58 -29.86
N LEU A 152 -8.70 7.08 -29.99
CA LEU A 152 -9.13 5.87 -29.29
C LEU A 152 -8.25 4.65 -29.62
N TYR A 153 -7.91 4.47 -30.90
CA TYR A 153 -7.09 3.35 -31.35
C TYR A 153 -5.71 3.32 -30.67
N THR A 154 -5.05 4.47 -30.55
CA THR A 154 -3.70 4.54 -29.98
C THR A 154 -3.71 4.33 -28.48
N ASP A 155 -4.65 4.92 -27.76
CA ASP A 155 -4.69 4.89 -26.30
C ASP A 155 -5.11 3.54 -25.73
N THR A 156 -5.92 2.80 -26.48
CA THR A 156 -6.40 1.48 -26.07
C THR A 156 -5.50 0.34 -26.55
N GLY A 157 -4.25 0.63 -26.93
CA GLY A 157 -3.30 -0.37 -27.38
C GLY A 157 -3.83 -1.18 -28.57
N GLU A 158 -4.25 -0.49 -29.63
CA GLU A 158 -4.87 -1.11 -30.81
C GLU A 158 -6.20 -1.84 -30.51
N PHE A 159 -6.99 -1.27 -29.60
CA PHE A 159 -8.26 -1.81 -29.10
C PHE A 159 -8.14 -3.04 -28.18
N THR A 160 -6.94 -3.43 -27.78
CA THR A 160 -6.75 -4.54 -26.83
C THR A 160 -7.23 -4.18 -25.42
N GLU A 161 -7.25 -2.90 -25.08
CA GLU A 161 -7.60 -2.37 -23.76
C GLU A 161 -8.99 -1.67 -23.74
N ILE A 162 -9.90 -2.04 -24.65
CA ILE A 162 -11.29 -1.54 -24.62
C ILE A 162 -12.14 -2.32 -23.60
N THR A 163 -12.60 -1.63 -22.56
CA THR A 163 -13.49 -2.21 -21.53
C THR A 163 -14.88 -1.59 -21.51
N HIS A 164 -14.99 -0.27 -21.69
CA HIS A 164 -16.25 0.46 -21.59
C HIS A 164 -17.10 0.37 -22.87
N SER A 165 -18.42 0.50 -22.76
CA SER A 165 -19.33 0.41 -23.91
C SER A 165 -19.16 1.59 -24.87
N LEU A 166 -18.99 2.81 -24.36
CA LEU A 166 -18.80 4.01 -25.20
C LEU A 166 -17.56 3.95 -26.09
N ASP A 167 -16.46 3.32 -25.64
CA ASP A 167 -15.28 3.09 -26.48
C ASP A 167 -15.63 2.17 -27.67
N ARG A 168 -16.45 1.14 -27.41
CA ARG A 168 -16.95 0.24 -28.48
C ARG A 168 -17.88 0.99 -29.42
N ASP A 169 -18.73 1.85 -28.89
CA ASP A 169 -19.65 2.65 -29.70
C ASP A 169 -18.88 3.61 -30.61
N LEU A 170 -17.84 4.31 -30.12
CA LEU A 170 -16.97 5.14 -30.96
C LEU A 170 -16.27 4.29 -32.03
N ARG A 171 -15.72 3.13 -31.66
CA ARG A 171 -15.07 2.20 -32.61
C ARG A 171 -16.02 1.73 -33.71
N ASP A 172 -17.26 1.39 -33.35
CA ASP A 172 -18.20 0.71 -34.24
C ASP A 172 -19.08 1.69 -35.04
N GLU A 173 -19.38 2.88 -34.51
CA GLU A 173 -20.31 3.84 -35.11
C GLU A 173 -19.63 5.01 -35.86
N ALA A 174 -18.35 5.30 -35.61
CA ALA A 174 -17.68 6.43 -36.26
C ALA A 174 -17.62 6.26 -37.79
N ASP A 175 -18.06 7.28 -38.55
CA ASP A 175 -17.83 7.35 -40.00
C ASP A 175 -16.44 7.92 -40.28
N PHE A 176 -15.40 7.10 -40.11
CA PHE A 176 -14.01 7.48 -40.34
C PHE A 176 -13.45 7.03 -41.70
N ASP A 177 -12.35 7.63 -42.14
CA ASP A 177 -11.60 7.20 -43.31
C ASP A 177 -10.60 6.09 -42.96
N ASN A 178 -11.00 4.85 -43.22
CA ASN A 178 -10.16 3.67 -43.06
C ASN A 178 -8.81 3.74 -43.80
N THR A 179 -8.75 4.40 -44.96
CA THR A 179 -7.53 4.49 -45.76
C THR A 179 -6.51 5.42 -45.09
N ILE A 180 -6.99 6.53 -44.55
CA ILE A 180 -6.16 7.48 -43.81
C ILE A 180 -5.69 6.87 -42.49
N VAL A 181 -6.59 6.24 -41.73
CA VAL A 181 -6.22 5.53 -40.49
C VAL A 181 -5.17 4.44 -40.77
N ALA A 182 -5.35 3.66 -41.84
CA ALA A 182 -4.36 2.66 -42.22
C ALA A 182 -2.97 3.27 -42.48
N LYS A 183 -2.90 4.47 -43.07
CA LYS A 183 -1.62 5.18 -43.23
C LYS A 183 -1.02 5.59 -41.88
N PHE A 184 -1.81 6.15 -40.98
CA PHE A 184 -1.31 6.58 -39.67
C PHE A 184 -0.77 5.40 -38.86
N ARG A 185 -1.49 4.27 -38.84
CA ARG A 185 -1.09 3.03 -38.15
C ARG A 185 0.25 2.48 -38.62
N ASN A 186 0.62 2.74 -39.88
CA ASN A 186 1.84 2.20 -40.48
C ASN A 186 2.99 3.24 -40.58
N ALA A 187 2.75 4.50 -40.21
CA ALA A 187 3.74 5.58 -40.28
C ALA A 187 4.50 5.76 -38.96
N ASN A 188 4.96 4.67 -38.36
CA ASN A 188 5.61 4.68 -37.03
C ASN A 188 7.08 5.12 -37.07
N MET A 189 7.68 5.25 -38.24
CA MET A 189 9.11 5.50 -38.42
C MET A 189 9.36 6.34 -39.68
N SER A 190 10.25 7.33 -39.60
CA SER A 190 10.77 8.08 -40.76
C SER A 190 11.83 7.29 -41.52
N LEU A 191 12.21 7.75 -42.72
CA LEU A 191 13.30 7.12 -43.48
C LEU A 191 14.65 7.19 -42.76
N GLU A 192 14.94 8.30 -42.08
CA GLU A 192 16.17 8.45 -41.28
C GLU A 192 16.18 7.49 -40.08
N GLU A 193 15.05 7.34 -39.39
CA GLU A 193 14.92 6.39 -38.29
C GLU A 193 14.97 4.94 -38.76
N LEU A 194 14.51 4.66 -39.99
CA LEU A 194 14.66 3.35 -40.62
C LEU A 194 16.14 3.01 -40.86
N ASP A 195 16.94 3.97 -41.33
CA ASP A 195 18.39 3.79 -41.49
C ASP A 195 19.08 3.58 -40.14
N ILE A 196 18.65 4.30 -39.08
CA ILE A 196 19.12 4.10 -37.70
C ILE A 196 18.79 2.69 -37.21
N ALA A 197 17.54 2.23 -37.39
CA ALA A 197 17.10 0.91 -37.00
C ALA A 197 17.86 -0.19 -37.76
N ALA A 198 18.01 -0.06 -39.08
CA ALA A 198 18.76 -1.00 -39.91
C ALA A 198 20.22 -1.14 -39.44
N THR A 199 20.88 0.00 -39.17
CA THR A 199 22.26 0.00 -38.66
C THR A 199 22.35 -0.66 -37.27
N ALA A 200 21.38 -0.37 -36.40
CA ALA A 200 21.33 -0.96 -35.06
C ALA A 200 21.17 -2.50 -35.13
N LEU A 201 20.24 -2.99 -35.94
CA LEU A 201 19.97 -4.42 -36.10
C LEU A 201 21.17 -5.20 -36.68
N LEU A 202 21.93 -4.58 -37.58
CA LEU A 202 23.18 -5.15 -38.11
C LEU A 202 24.29 -5.21 -37.04
N GLY A 203 24.35 -4.23 -36.13
CA GLY A 203 25.35 -4.11 -35.07
C GLY A 203 24.98 -4.80 -33.75
N ARG A 204 24.04 -5.75 -33.77
CA ARG A 204 23.62 -6.49 -32.57
C ARG A 204 24.71 -7.43 -32.05
N ASP A 205 24.82 -7.52 -30.73
CA ASP A 205 25.52 -8.62 -30.08
C ASP A 205 24.50 -9.61 -29.53
N TYR A 206 24.84 -10.89 -29.62
CA TYR A 206 24.01 -11.99 -29.15
C TYR A 206 24.80 -12.84 -28.16
N ILE A 207 24.21 -13.08 -27.00
CA ILE A 207 24.76 -13.90 -25.93
C ILE A 207 23.90 -15.15 -25.82
N GLU A 208 24.41 -16.25 -26.38
CA GLU A 208 23.68 -17.51 -26.52
C GLU A 208 23.23 -18.11 -25.18
N GLU A 209 24.06 -17.99 -24.13
CA GLU A 209 23.77 -18.52 -22.79
C GLU A 209 22.46 -18.00 -22.20
N TYR A 210 22.13 -16.72 -22.47
CA TYR A 210 20.92 -16.07 -21.95
C TYR A 210 19.87 -15.79 -23.03
N ARG A 211 20.14 -16.19 -24.29
CA ARG A 211 19.32 -15.82 -25.45
C ARG A 211 19.05 -14.31 -25.47
N LEU A 212 20.08 -13.54 -25.13
CA LEU A 212 20.05 -12.09 -24.91
C LEU A 212 20.64 -11.36 -26.11
N ALA A 213 19.94 -10.34 -26.59
CA ALA A 213 20.48 -9.41 -27.57
C ALA A 213 20.75 -8.02 -26.98
N ILE A 214 21.92 -7.47 -27.30
CA ILE A 214 22.31 -6.11 -26.90
C ILE A 214 22.58 -5.30 -28.15
N VAL A 215 21.81 -4.23 -28.32
CA VAL A 215 21.78 -3.44 -29.55
C VAL A 215 22.06 -1.98 -29.23
N LYS A 216 23.07 -1.42 -29.89
CA LYS A 216 23.31 0.02 -29.86
C LYS A 216 22.61 0.67 -31.05
N ALA A 217 21.68 1.57 -30.78
CA ALA A 217 21.09 2.44 -31.78
C ALA A 217 21.86 3.77 -31.88
N GLY A 218 21.74 4.42 -33.04
CA GLY A 218 22.09 5.84 -33.19
C GLY A 218 21.24 6.75 -32.31
N ALA A 219 21.53 8.05 -32.29
CA ALA A 219 20.68 9.03 -31.62
C ALA A 219 19.29 9.02 -32.26
N CYS A 220 18.26 8.67 -31.48
CA CYS A 220 16.89 8.57 -31.97
C CYS A 220 15.88 8.87 -30.85
N ASP A 221 14.62 9.04 -31.24
CA ASP A 221 13.49 9.16 -30.31
C ASP A 221 13.30 7.85 -29.49
N PRO A 222 12.88 7.92 -28.20
CA PRO A 222 12.61 6.71 -27.41
C PRO A 222 11.63 5.72 -28.06
N ASN A 223 10.68 6.19 -28.87
CA ASN A 223 9.75 5.30 -29.57
C ASN A 223 10.48 4.40 -30.56
N VAL A 224 11.50 4.92 -31.25
CA VAL A 224 12.33 4.15 -32.19
C VAL A 224 13.12 3.07 -31.46
N LEU A 225 13.67 3.38 -30.27
CA LEU A 225 14.30 2.36 -29.41
C LEU A 225 13.32 1.24 -29.07
N GLY A 226 12.07 1.60 -28.77
CA GLY A 226 10.99 0.65 -28.53
C GLY A 226 10.74 -0.26 -29.73
N ILE A 227 10.57 0.31 -30.93
CA ILE A 227 10.33 -0.44 -32.17
C ILE A 227 11.50 -1.38 -32.48
N ILE A 228 12.74 -0.90 -32.37
CA ILE A 228 13.93 -1.74 -32.56
C ILE A 228 13.90 -2.90 -31.56
N SER A 229 13.54 -2.63 -30.30
CA SER A 229 13.48 -3.68 -29.28
C SER A 229 12.40 -4.72 -29.57
N ASP A 230 11.23 -4.29 -30.01
CA ASP A 230 10.12 -5.18 -30.38
C ASP A 230 10.53 -6.07 -31.57
N PHE A 231 11.16 -5.50 -32.61
CA PHE A 231 11.66 -6.27 -33.75
C PHE A 231 12.77 -7.27 -33.39
N VAL A 232 13.68 -6.88 -32.48
CA VAL A 232 14.74 -7.77 -31.98
C VAL A 232 14.15 -8.96 -31.21
N LEU A 233 13.07 -8.75 -30.46
CA LEU A 233 12.41 -9.79 -29.67
C LEU A 233 11.61 -10.79 -30.54
N GLU A 234 11.27 -10.44 -31.78
CA GLU A 234 10.59 -11.35 -32.72
C GLU A 234 11.50 -12.45 -33.30
N VAL A 235 12.81 -12.37 -33.04
CA VAL A 235 13.77 -13.37 -33.49
C VAL A 235 13.67 -14.62 -32.61
N ASP A 236 13.51 -15.79 -33.22
CA ASP A 236 13.30 -17.08 -32.53
C ASP A 236 14.40 -17.47 -31.53
N ALA A 237 15.60 -16.93 -31.69
CA ALA A 237 16.75 -17.14 -30.80
C ALA A 237 16.83 -16.16 -29.61
N ILE A 238 15.96 -15.13 -29.55
CA ILE A 238 16.07 -14.03 -28.58
C ILE A 238 14.87 -14.04 -27.63
N ASP A 239 15.14 -14.17 -26.33
CA ASP A 239 14.12 -14.12 -25.28
C ASP A 239 14.12 -12.78 -24.54
N ILE A 240 15.25 -12.07 -24.60
CA ILE A 240 15.52 -10.85 -23.85
C ILE A 240 16.30 -9.90 -24.77
N CYS A 241 15.98 -8.62 -24.76
CA CYS A 241 16.85 -7.62 -25.38
C CYS A 241 16.98 -6.33 -24.59
N MET A 242 18.17 -5.72 -24.69
CA MET A 242 18.42 -4.33 -24.33
C MET A 242 18.84 -3.56 -25.58
N VAL A 243 18.09 -2.51 -25.91
CA VAL A 243 18.46 -1.54 -26.95
C VAL A 243 18.79 -0.22 -26.27
N PHE A 244 19.93 0.38 -26.62
CA PHE A 244 20.35 1.64 -26.02
C PHE A 244 20.82 2.66 -27.05
N SER A 245 20.63 3.94 -26.73
CA SER A 245 21.12 5.06 -27.52
C SER A 245 21.89 6.02 -26.64
N VAL A 246 23.09 6.40 -27.09
CA VAL A 246 23.93 7.39 -26.41
C VAL A 246 23.56 8.78 -26.94
N ILE A 247 23.03 9.62 -26.08
CA ILE A 247 22.65 11.01 -26.39
C ILE A 247 23.53 11.99 -25.60
N LYS A 248 23.42 13.29 -25.90
CA LYS A 248 24.25 14.33 -25.28
C LYS A 248 24.21 14.30 -23.74
N ASN A 249 23.03 14.09 -23.16
CA ASN A 249 22.84 14.21 -21.71
C ASN A 249 22.88 12.86 -20.97
N GLY A 250 23.10 11.73 -21.66
CA GLY A 250 23.06 10.42 -21.02
C GLY A 250 22.84 9.27 -21.99
N VAL A 251 22.41 8.13 -21.45
CA VAL A 251 22.09 6.93 -22.21
C VAL A 251 20.61 6.60 -22.01
N LYS A 252 19.87 6.49 -23.11
CA LYS A 252 18.50 5.98 -23.12
C LYS A 252 18.52 4.48 -23.34
N LEU A 253 17.67 3.77 -22.62
CA LEU A 253 17.59 2.31 -22.58
C LEU A 253 16.15 1.87 -22.85
N SER A 254 16.01 0.77 -23.58
CA SER A 254 14.76 0.05 -23.79
C SER A 254 15.02 -1.44 -23.56
N PHE A 255 14.17 -2.05 -22.75
CA PHE A 255 14.26 -3.46 -22.37
C PHE A 255 13.01 -4.20 -22.84
N ARG A 256 13.21 -5.43 -23.31
CA ARG A 256 12.14 -6.39 -23.60
C ARG A 256 12.48 -7.75 -23.02
N SER A 257 11.46 -8.46 -22.60
CA SER A 257 11.53 -9.89 -22.34
C SER A 257 10.22 -10.56 -22.72
N CYS A 258 10.28 -11.77 -23.26
CA CYS A 258 9.13 -12.62 -23.53
C CYS A 258 9.08 -13.88 -22.64
N ILE A 259 10.05 -14.04 -21.72
CA ILE A 259 10.09 -15.15 -20.77
C ILE A 259 9.65 -14.68 -19.38
N LYS A 260 9.08 -15.59 -18.62
CA LYS A 260 8.53 -15.26 -17.30
C LYS A 260 9.59 -15.15 -16.21
N GLU A 261 10.77 -15.70 -16.39
CA GLU A 261 11.85 -15.65 -15.41
C GLU A 261 12.45 -14.24 -15.30
N VAL A 262 12.29 -13.43 -16.36
CA VAL A 262 12.94 -12.14 -16.52
C VAL A 262 11.89 -11.05 -16.72
N SER A 263 11.74 -10.20 -15.70
CA SER A 263 10.93 -8.98 -15.83
C SER A 263 11.78 -7.87 -16.43
N ALA A 264 11.31 -7.26 -17.52
CA ALA A 264 11.91 -6.10 -18.16
C ALA A 264 11.99 -4.90 -17.20
N SER A 265 10.95 -4.67 -16.38
CA SER A 265 10.97 -3.60 -15.38
C SER A 265 12.00 -3.84 -14.29
N GLU A 266 12.16 -5.08 -13.80
CA GLU A 266 13.20 -5.39 -12.81
C GLU A 266 14.60 -5.21 -13.41
N MET A 267 14.80 -5.68 -14.65
CA MET A 267 16.06 -5.50 -15.35
C MET A 267 16.40 -4.02 -15.52
N ALA A 268 15.43 -3.20 -15.93
CA ALA A 268 15.62 -1.76 -16.08
C ALA A 268 16.03 -1.09 -14.76
N GLN A 269 15.35 -1.45 -13.66
CA GLN A 269 15.69 -0.95 -12.33
C GLN A 269 17.12 -1.33 -11.93
N GLU A 270 17.52 -2.57 -12.18
CA GLU A 270 18.82 -3.08 -11.72
C GLU A 270 20.00 -2.56 -12.56
N VAL A 271 19.82 -2.48 -13.87
CA VAL A 271 20.80 -1.86 -14.77
C VAL A 271 20.96 -0.36 -14.45
N CYS A 272 19.90 0.32 -14.03
CA CYS A 272 19.95 1.75 -13.67
C CYS A 272 20.26 2.01 -12.19
N ARG A 273 20.34 0.98 -11.35
CA ARG A 273 20.45 1.11 -9.89
C ARG A 273 21.59 2.05 -9.48
N ASP A 274 21.30 3.00 -8.59
CA ASP A 274 22.23 4.00 -8.06
C ASP A 274 22.81 5.02 -9.07
N ILE A 275 22.50 4.90 -10.37
CA ILE A 275 23.11 5.74 -11.43
C ILE A 275 22.11 6.31 -12.43
N GLY A 276 20.82 6.03 -12.27
CA GLY A 276 19.80 6.45 -13.20
C GLY A 276 18.40 6.06 -12.73
N SER A 277 17.47 6.09 -13.68
CA SER A 277 16.08 5.71 -13.47
C SER A 277 15.68 4.65 -14.47
N GLY A 278 15.08 3.56 -14.01
CA GLY A 278 14.58 2.48 -14.85
C GLY A 278 13.26 1.93 -14.31
N GLY A 279 12.37 1.53 -15.22
CA GLY A 279 11.07 0.99 -14.86
C GLY A 279 10.15 0.80 -16.06
N GLY A 280 9.00 0.17 -15.82
CA GLY A 280 7.98 -0.05 -16.84
C GLY A 280 7.07 -1.22 -16.48
N HIS A 281 6.71 -1.98 -17.49
CA HIS A 281 5.90 -3.18 -17.36
C HIS A 281 6.77 -4.44 -17.34
N TYR A 282 6.11 -5.58 -17.07
CA TYR A 282 6.76 -6.87 -16.99
C TYR A 282 7.53 -7.25 -18.27
N TYR A 283 6.93 -7.02 -19.44
CA TYR A 283 7.52 -7.41 -20.73
C TYR A 283 8.25 -6.26 -21.43
N LYS A 284 7.96 -5.00 -21.08
CA LYS A 284 8.49 -3.82 -21.74
C LYS A 284 8.85 -2.75 -20.71
N ALA A 285 10.08 -2.26 -20.74
CA ALA A 285 10.54 -1.22 -19.82
C ALA A 285 11.51 -0.26 -20.50
N GLY A 286 11.69 0.91 -19.88
CA GLY A 286 12.65 1.91 -20.31
C GLY A 286 13.59 2.30 -19.18
N GLY A 287 14.66 3.00 -19.54
CA GLY A 287 15.58 3.58 -18.58
C GLY A 287 16.36 4.76 -19.13
N PHE A 288 16.89 5.55 -18.21
CA PHE A 288 17.77 6.66 -18.50
C PHE A 288 18.87 6.76 -17.46
N ILE A 289 20.11 6.82 -17.93
CA ILE A 289 21.30 7.02 -17.10
C ILE A 289 21.93 8.38 -17.49
N PRO A 290 21.91 9.39 -16.60
CA PRO A 290 22.62 10.65 -16.79
C PRO A 290 24.11 10.45 -17.07
N MET A 291 24.68 11.25 -17.98
CA MET A 291 26.06 11.06 -18.45
C MET A 291 27.11 11.23 -17.34
N ASP A 292 26.89 12.15 -16.41
CA ASP A 292 27.73 12.40 -15.24
C ASP A 292 27.77 11.20 -14.29
N LEU A 293 26.60 10.67 -13.92
CA LEU A 293 26.51 9.46 -13.08
C LEU A 293 27.11 8.23 -13.76
N LEU A 294 26.95 8.11 -15.07
CA LEU A 294 27.57 7.05 -15.86
C LEU A 294 29.09 7.15 -15.84
N ILE A 295 29.67 8.34 -15.99
CA ILE A 295 31.12 8.57 -15.93
C ILE A 295 31.67 8.14 -14.58
N ASP A 296 31.04 8.59 -13.49
CA ASP A 296 31.49 8.29 -12.14
C ASP A 296 31.45 6.79 -11.86
N SER A 297 30.33 6.14 -12.19
CA SER A 297 30.16 4.69 -12.00
C SER A 297 31.09 3.87 -12.89
N TYR A 298 31.29 4.27 -14.15
CA TYR A 298 32.23 3.61 -15.05
C TYR A 298 33.67 3.67 -14.54
N ASN A 299 34.09 4.80 -13.96
CA ASN A 299 35.42 4.93 -13.37
C ASN A 299 35.59 4.01 -12.15
N VAL A 300 34.55 3.82 -11.34
CA VAL A 300 34.56 2.85 -10.22
C VAL A 300 34.68 1.43 -10.76
N TYR A 301 33.83 1.06 -11.72
CA TYR A 301 33.87 -0.25 -12.39
C TYR A 301 35.26 -0.58 -12.95
N CYS A 302 35.89 0.37 -13.66
CA CYS A 302 37.24 0.19 -14.19
C CYS A 302 38.29 -0.07 -13.10
N LYS A 303 38.19 0.59 -11.94
CA LYS A 303 39.10 0.35 -10.81
C LYS A 303 38.87 -1.02 -10.19
N GLU A 304 37.62 -1.44 -10.03
CA GLU A 304 37.26 -2.72 -9.42
C GLU A 304 37.65 -3.92 -10.29
N LYS A 305 37.52 -3.78 -11.61
CA LYS A 305 37.86 -4.83 -12.58
C LYS A 305 39.30 -4.77 -13.10
N ASP A 306 40.11 -3.81 -12.64
CA ASP A 306 41.48 -3.55 -13.13
C ASP A 306 41.55 -3.35 -14.65
N VAL A 307 40.60 -2.57 -15.20
CA VAL A 307 40.50 -2.27 -16.64
C VAL A 307 40.79 -0.80 -16.89
N THR A 308 41.68 -0.52 -17.85
CA THR A 308 41.98 0.86 -18.26
C THR A 308 40.75 1.56 -18.84
N PRO A 309 40.31 2.71 -18.29
CA PRO A 309 39.15 3.43 -18.80
C PRO A 309 39.34 3.91 -20.24
N ARG A 310 38.35 3.65 -21.10
CA ARG A 310 38.35 4.09 -22.51
C ARG A 310 37.38 5.24 -22.70
N PHE A 311 37.91 6.41 -23.03
CA PHE A 311 37.15 7.64 -23.25
C PHE A 311 37.28 8.14 -24.69
N GLN A 312 36.25 8.83 -25.17
CA GLN A 312 36.21 9.55 -26.43
C GLN A 312 35.60 10.95 -26.23
N TYR A 313 35.80 11.85 -27.18
CA TYR A 313 35.07 13.12 -27.21
C TYR A 313 33.65 12.92 -27.73
N SER A 314 32.71 13.74 -27.25
CA SER A 314 31.35 13.81 -27.78
C SER A 314 31.35 14.21 -29.26
N SER A 315 30.26 13.93 -29.98
CA SER A 315 30.14 14.27 -31.41
C SER A 315 30.23 15.78 -31.70
N ASP A 316 30.02 16.62 -30.68
CA ASP A 316 30.21 18.08 -30.74
C ASP A 316 31.58 18.54 -30.21
N ASP A 317 32.50 17.61 -29.91
CA ASP A 317 33.84 17.84 -29.36
C ASP A 317 33.89 18.66 -28.05
N THR A 318 32.77 18.78 -27.33
CA THR A 318 32.70 19.65 -26.15
C THR A 318 33.12 18.96 -24.85
N HIS A 319 32.87 17.65 -24.68
CA HIS A 319 33.11 16.95 -23.43
C HIS A 319 33.62 15.53 -23.63
N LYS A 320 34.44 15.04 -22.69
CA LYS A 320 35.01 13.69 -22.70
C LYS A 320 34.08 12.72 -21.97
N ARG A 321 33.70 11.63 -22.64
CA ARG A 321 32.81 10.59 -22.10
C ARG A 321 33.35 9.18 -22.40
N PRO A 322 32.88 8.10 -21.75
CA PRO A 322 33.30 6.75 -22.09
C PRO A 322 32.97 6.43 -23.55
N SER A 323 33.81 5.62 -24.20
CA SER A 323 33.57 5.20 -25.58
C SER A 323 32.29 4.38 -25.69
N ASP A 324 31.68 4.33 -26.87
CA ASP A 324 30.43 3.58 -27.02
C ASP A 324 30.60 2.08 -26.71
N SER A 325 31.77 1.52 -27.03
CA SER A 325 32.16 0.16 -26.64
C SER A 325 32.36 0.01 -25.13
N ALA A 326 32.83 1.04 -24.43
CA ALA A 326 32.98 1.03 -22.98
C ALA A 326 31.63 1.11 -22.27
N ILE A 327 30.72 1.96 -22.74
CA ILE A 327 29.34 2.04 -22.26
C ILE A 327 28.66 0.69 -22.43
N LYS A 328 28.78 0.09 -23.62
CA LYS A 328 28.21 -1.23 -23.91
C LYS A 328 28.70 -2.31 -22.93
N SER A 329 30.02 -2.46 -22.78
CA SER A 329 30.60 -3.46 -21.87
C SER A 329 30.21 -3.21 -20.40
N PHE A 330 30.06 -1.96 -20.00
CA PHE A 330 29.59 -1.61 -18.66
C PHE A 330 28.12 -2.00 -18.44
N LEU A 331 27.25 -1.72 -19.41
CA LEU A 331 25.83 -2.11 -19.34
C LEU A 331 25.65 -3.63 -19.43
N GLU A 332 26.47 -4.32 -20.24
CA GLU A 332 26.55 -5.78 -20.33
C GLU A 332 26.81 -6.40 -18.97
N GLU A 333 27.83 -5.93 -18.25
CA GLU A 333 28.15 -6.44 -16.91
C GLU A 333 26.95 -6.29 -15.97
N ARG A 334 26.30 -5.12 -15.98
CA ARG A 334 25.14 -4.89 -15.10
C ARG A 334 23.94 -5.78 -15.42
N ILE A 335 23.74 -6.15 -16.68
CA ILE A 335 22.74 -7.17 -17.05
C ILE A 335 23.16 -8.55 -16.54
N PHE A 336 24.44 -8.91 -16.69
CA PHE A 336 24.94 -10.20 -16.21
C PHE A 336 24.87 -10.33 -14.70
N ASP A 337 25.15 -9.27 -13.95
CA ASP A 337 24.95 -9.24 -12.49
C ASP A 337 23.49 -9.58 -12.15
N TYR A 338 22.53 -8.95 -12.83
CA TYR A 338 21.10 -9.25 -12.64
C TYR A 338 20.73 -10.70 -12.99
N LEU A 339 21.23 -11.23 -14.11
CA LEU A 339 20.92 -12.59 -14.58
C LEU A 339 21.59 -13.67 -13.72
N ASN A 340 22.83 -13.45 -13.27
CA ASN A 340 23.61 -14.43 -12.52
C ASN A 340 23.29 -14.46 -11.02
N ASP A 341 22.97 -13.31 -10.42
CA ASP A 341 22.67 -13.25 -8.99
C ASP A 341 21.25 -13.73 -8.64
N THR A 342 20.45 -14.04 -9.66
CA THR A 342 19.07 -14.50 -9.51
C THR A 342 18.94 -16.01 -9.73
N LYS A 343 18.67 -16.76 -8.66
CA LYS A 343 18.28 -18.18 -8.74
C LYS A 343 16.79 -18.31 -9.02
N ILE A 344 16.45 -18.93 -10.15
CA ILE A 344 15.09 -19.34 -10.46
C ILE A 344 14.84 -20.70 -9.83
N ILE A 345 13.74 -20.82 -9.08
CA ILE A 345 13.30 -22.06 -8.46
C ILE A 345 11.85 -22.33 -8.86
N TYR A 346 11.61 -23.54 -9.36
CA TYR A 346 10.27 -24.08 -9.57
C TYR A 346 9.91 -25.00 -8.41
N GLY A 347 8.70 -24.85 -7.84
CA GLY A 347 8.27 -25.60 -6.65
C GLY A 347 8.40 -27.13 -6.80
N GLU A 348 8.15 -27.65 -8.01
CA GLU A 348 8.32 -29.06 -8.37
C GLU A 348 9.79 -29.53 -8.30
N ASP A 349 10.73 -28.66 -8.69
CA ASP A 349 12.17 -28.96 -8.77
C ASP A 349 12.92 -28.46 -7.52
N PHE A 350 12.19 -28.09 -6.46
CA PHE A 350 12.74 -27.41 -5.29
C PHE A 350 13.71 -28.31 -4.52
N ASP A 351 15.01 -28.10 -4.72
CA ASP A 351 16.07 -28.83 -4.02
C ASP A 351 16.43 -28.17 -2.68
N THR A 352 16.17 -28.89 -1.59
CA THR A 352 16.50 -28.46 -0.21
C THR A 352 17.91 -28.84 0.24
N SER A 353 18.68 -29.59 -0.57
CA SER A 353 19.95 -30.20 -0.17
C SER A 353 21.05 -29.19 0.19
N GLY A 354 21.02 -28.00 -0.40
CA GLY A 354 22.02 -26.94 -0.20
C GLY A 354 21.81 -26.05 1.03
N PHE A 355 20.74 -26.27 1.81
CA PHE A 355 20.36 -25.38 2.90
C PHE A 355 20.47 -26.04 4.28
N LYS A 356 20.90 -25.27 5.29
CA LYS A 356 20.98 -25.74 6.68
C LYS A 356 19.57 -25.89 7.26
N LYS A 357 19.10 -27.13 7.44
CA LYS A 357 17.79 -27.45 8.02
C LYS A 357 17.77 -27.17 9.52
N VAL A 358 16.78 -26.40 9.97
CA VAL A 358 16.36 -26.30 11.38
C VAL A 358 14.83 -26.32 11.40
N ASP A 359 14.25 -27.07 12.34
CA ASP A 359 12.80 -27.14 12.52
C ASP A 359 12.37 -26.01 13.47
N TYR A 360 11.37 -25.24 13.05
CA TYR A 360 10.82 -24.13 13.82
C TYR A 360 9.34 -24.36 14.10
N LYS A 361 8.84 -23.95 15.25
CA LYS A 361 7.40 -23.77 15.49
C LYS A 361 7.02 -22.31 15.25
N LYS A 362 5.83 -22.06 14.71
CA LYS A 362 5.26 -20.71 14.70
C LYS A 362 4.89 -20.29 16.11
N ARG A 363 5.14 -19.03 16.43
CA ARG A 363 4.63 -18.42 17.66
C ARG A 363 3.13 -18.13 17.48
N PRO A 364 2.31 -18.29 18.53
CA PRO A 364 0.87 -17.96 18.50
C PRO A 364 0.65 -16.45 18.54
N ILE A 365 1.21 -15.72 17.57
CA ILE A 365 1.04 -14.29 17.40
C ILE A 365 -0.21 -14.05 16.55
N PRO A 366 -1.13 -13.14 16.96
CA PRO A 366 -2.27 -12.74 16.15
C PRO A 366 -1.89 -12.29 14.74
N MET A 367 -2.60 -12.83 13.74
CA MET A 367 -2.50 -12.46 12.34
C MET A 367 -3.88 -12.08 11.80
N GLY A 368 -3.91 -11.34 10.70
CA GLY A 368 -5.13 -11.06 9.96
C GLY A 368 -5.48 -12.15 8.98
N TYR A 369 -6.77 -12.39 8.77
CA TYR A 369 -7.27 -13.12 7.61
C TYR A 369 -8.47 -12.41 6.98
N ILE A 370 -8.60 -12.55 5.66
CA ILE A 370 -9.75 -12.14 4.87
C ILE A 370 -10.15 -13.31 3.97
N ILE A 371 -11.44 -13.63 3.92
CA ILE A 371 -11.99 -14.54 2.91
C ILE A 371 -12.22 -13.70 1.66
N ALA A 372 -11.50 -13.98 0.57
CA ALA A 372 -11.41 -13.07 -0.58
C ALA A 372 -12.77 -12.78 -1.24
N LYS A 373 -13.68 -13.76 -1.24
CA LYS A 373 -15.03 -13.59 -1.80
C LYS A 373 -15.93 -12.63 -1.03
N ASP A 374 -15.57 -12.31 0.21
CA ASP A 374 -16.32 -11.36 1.03
C ASP A 374 -16.01 -9.91 0.62
N ILE A 375 -14.95 -9.69 -0.15
CA ILE A 375 -14.52 -8.35 -0.61
C ILE A 375 -14.50 -8.20 -2.13
N LEU A 376 -14.40 -9.30 -2.89
CA LEU A 376 -14.32 -9.30 -4.36
C LEU A 376 -15.12 -10.46 -4.97
N PRO A 377 -15.69 -10.30 -6.18
CA PRO A 377 -16.43 -11.38 -6.85
C PRO A 377 -15.55 -12.59 -7.18
N VAL A 378 -16.09 -13.80 -7.00
CA VAL A 378 -15.43 -15.04 -7.45
C VAL A 378 -15.20 -15.00 -8.97
N GLY A 379 -14.00 -15.41 -9.39
CA GLY A 379 -13.57 -15.43 -10.79
C GLY A 379 -12.76 -14.19 -11.21
N CYS A 380 -12.76 -13.10 -10.44
CA CYS A 380 -11.97 -11.93 -10.77
C CYS A 380 -10.49 -12.08 -10.37
N CYS A 381 -9.61 -11.25 -10.93
CA CYS A 381 -8.21 -11.18 -10.52
C CYS A 381 -8.04 -10.13 -9.40
N MET A 382 -7.75 -10.59 -8.17
CA MET A 382 -7.44 -9.71 -7.05
C MET A 382 -5.97 -9.27 -7.10
N GLY A 383 -5.75 -7.97 -7.06
CA GLY A 383 -4.44 -7.36 -6.83
C GLY A 383 -4.32 -6.90 -5.39
N VAL A 384 -3.23 -7.25 -4.71
CA VAL A 384 -2.92 -6.76 -3.37
C VAL A 384 -1.60 -6.00 -3.41
N ARG A 385 -1.65 -4.70 -3.18
CA ARG A 385 -0.46 -3.85 -3.08
C ARG A 385 0.07 -3.88 -1.66
N THR A 386 1.36 -4.18 -1.51
CA THR A 386 2.06 -4.20 -0.22
C THR A 386 3.36 -3.39 -0.31
N ALA A 387 3.99 -3.09 0.82
CA ALA A 387 5.33 -2.47 0.84
C ALA A 387 6.39 -3.30 0.07
N LYS A 388 6.20 -4.63 -0.01
CA LYS A 388 7.15 -5.56 -0.63
C LYS A 388 6.85 -5.85 -2.11
N GLY A 389 5.80 -5.23 -2.66
CA GLY A 389 5.38 -5.39 -4.05
C GLY A 389 3.90 -5.74 -4.20
N ASP A 390 3.47 -5.83 -5.46
CA ASP A 390 2.10 -6.17 -5.84
C ASP A 390 1.96 -7.70 -6.00
N ILE A 391 0.97 -8.27 -5.33
CA ILE A 391 0.54 -9.67 -5.48
C ILE A 391 -0.68 -9.69 -6.39
N SER A 392 -0.80 -10.69 -7.26
CA SER A 392 -2.00 -10.90 -8.08
C SER A 392 -2.45 -12.35 -7.96
N THR A 393 -3.73 -12.59 -7.69
CA THR A 393 -4.28 -13.94 -7.51
C THR A 393 -5.75 -13.99 -7.93
N PRO A 394 -6.21 -15.07 -8.59
CA PRO A 394 -7.64 -15.24 -8.88
C PRO A 394 -8.43 -15.43 -7.58
N VAL A 395 -9.63 -14.87 -7.51
CA VAL A 395 -10.54 -15.05 -6.38
C VAL A 395 -11.35 -16.34 -6.59
N GLY A 396 -11.02 -17.38 -5.85
CA GLY A 396 -11.78 -18.63 -5.77
C GLY A 396 -12.73 -18.67 -4.57
N GLU A 397 -13.58 -19.70 -4.53
CA GLU A 397 -14.55 -19.94 -3.43
C GLU A 397 -13.90 -20.16 -2.06
N ASP A 398 -12.65 -20.60 -2.07
CA ASP A 398 -11.85 -20.95 -0.90
C ASP A 398 -10.63 -20.06 -0.72
N THR A 399 -10.47 -19.00 -1.52
CA THR A 399 -9.28 -18.12 -1.46
C THR A 399 -9.29 -17.29 -0.18
N VAL A 400 -8.19 -17.37 0.57
CA VAL A 400 -7.98 -16.67 1.84
C VAL A 400 -6.71 -15.83 1.74
N VAL A 401 -6.79 -14.59 2.21
CA VAL A 401 -5.65 -13.71 2.38
C VAL A 401 -5.25 -13.74 3.85
N ILE A 402 -4.00 -14.07 4.15
CA ILE A 402 -3.39 -13.92 5.48
C ILE A 402 -2.54 -12.65 5.50
N ILE A 403 -2.65 -11.88 6.57
CA ILE A 403 -1.99 -10.59 6.76
C ILE A 403 -1.12 -10.66 8.02
N GLY A 404 0.17 -10.40 7.87
CA GLY A 404 1.09 -10.28 9.00
C GLY A 404 0.95 -8.94 9.73
N GLU A 405 1.53 -8.85 10.93
CA GLU A 405 1.59 -7.59 11.70
C GLU A 405 2.35 -6.48 10.95
N ASP A 406 3.31 -6.84 10.10
CA ASP A 406 4.06 -5.92 9.23
C ASP A 406 3.31 -5.47 7.97
N GLY A 407 2.09 -5.99 7.74
CA GLY A 407 1.32 -5.79 6.51
C GLY A 407 1.76 -6.69 5.36
N SER A 408 2.63 -7.68 5.59
CA SER A 408 2.90 -8.70 4.58
C SER A 408 1.66 -9.54 4.30
N VAL A 409 1.51 -9.98 3.05
CA VAL A 409 0.32 -10.72 2.60
C VAL A 409 0.72 -12.08 2.03
N ARG A 410 -0.05 -13.11 2.38
CA ARG A 410 0.04 -14.46 1.82
C ARG A 410 -1.32 -14.95 1.38
N ILE A 411 -1.37 -15.75 0.32
CA ILE A 411 -2.60 -16.36 -0.17
C ILE A 411 -2.62 -17.85 0.21
N LEU A 412 -3.70 -18.27 0.88
CA LEU A 412 -3.99 -19.63 1.31
C LEU A 412 -5.39 -20.05 0.82
N ASN A 413 -5.79 -21.29 1.13
CA ASN A 413 -7.17 -21.74 1.00
C ASN A 413 -7.84 -21.95 2.38
N LEU A 414 -9.17 -22.09 2.39
CA LEU A 414 -9.97 -22.27 3.60
C LEU A 414 -9.61 -23.53 4.39
N ASP A 415 -9.30 -24.65 3.73
CA ASP A 415 -8.90 -25.89 4.43
C ASP A 415 -7.62 -25.67 5.25
N ARG A 416 -6.64 -24.98 4.66
CA ARG A 416 -5.39 -24.66 5.33
C ARG A 416 -5.57 -23.67 6.47
N LEU A 417 -6.40 -22.64 6.29
CA LEU A 417 -6.74 -21.70 7.38
C LEU A 417 -7.27 -22.47 8.60
N ASN A 418 -8.22 -23.39 8.39
CA ASN A 418 -8.82 -24.16 9.48
C ASN A 418 -7.87 -25.16 10.15
N LYS A 419 -6.88 -25.70 9.41
CA LYS A 419 -5.90 -26.65 9.95
C LYS A 419 -4.76 -25.96 10.72
N SER A 420 -4.28 -24.84 10.21
CA SER A 420 -3.08 -24.18 10.74
C SER A 420 -3.36 -23.06 11.73
N PHE A 421 -4.62 -22.60 11.84
CA PHE A 421 -4.97 -21.45 12.65
C PHE A 421 -6.24 -21.68 13.48
N ARG A 422 -6.26 -21.12 14.69
CA ARG A 422 -7.49 -20.83 15.42
C ARG A 422 -8.11 -19.55 14.87
N ILE A 423 -9.41 -19.55 14.58
CA ILE A 423 -10.11 -18.45 13.91
C ILE A 423 -11.01 -17.70 14.90
N TYR A 424 -10.91 -16.37 14.90
CA TYR A 424 -11.72 -15.46 15.70
C TYR A 424 -12.51 -14.54 14.77
N LYS A 425 -13.83 -14.76 14.67
CA LYS A 425 -14.70 -14.04 13.72
C LYS A 425 -15.08 -12.65 14.19
N ASP A 426 -15.11 -12.44 15.50
CA ASP A 426 -15.56 -11.20 16.11
C ASP A 426 -14.42 -10.21 16.29
N TRP A 427 -13.19 -10.71 16.43
CA TRP A 427 -11.98 -9.88 16.52
C TRP A 427 -11.59 -9.29 15.18
N ARG A 428 -11.41 -7.97 15.16
CA ARG A 428 -10.89 -7.23 14.01
C ARG A 428 -9.37 -7.25 14.05
N PHE A 429 -8.75 -7.34 12.88
CA PHE A 429 -7.31 -7.25 12.75
C PHE A 429 -6.93 -5.92 12.11
N THR A 430 -6.02 -5.20 12.76
CA THR A 430 -5.44 -3.96 12.24
C THR A 430 -3.93 -4.12 12.14
N VAL A 431 -3.35 -3.61 11.06
CA VAL A 431 -1.90 -3.57 10.89
C VAL A 431 -1.38 -2.32 11.60
N LYS A 432 -0.49 -2.49 12.58
CA LYS A 432 0.14 -1.38 13.32
C LYS A 432 1.61 -1.25 12.90
N GLN A 433 2.14 -0.04 12.95
CA GLN A 433 3.57 0.24 12.75
C GLN A 433 4.13 -0.27 11.39
N THR A 434 3.38 -0.10 10.30
CA THR A 434 3.85 -0.40 8.94
C THR A 434 4.00 0.88 8.12
N ASP A 435 4.96 0.90 7.20
CA ASP A 435 5.11 1.97 6.21
C ASP A 435 3.99 1.94 5.15
N TYR A 436 3.28 0.80 5.02
CA TYR A 436 2.22 0.64 4.03
C TYR A 436 1.17 -0.40 4.46
N VAL A 437 -0.06 0.06 4.69
CA VAL A 437 -1.22 -0.83 4.91
C VAL A 437 -1.65 -1.45 3.58
N PRO A 438 -1.84 -2.77 3.47
CA PRO A 438 -2.21 -3.43 2.23
C PRO A 438 -3.47 -2.85 1.59
N LYS A 439 -3.41 -2.63 0.28
CA LYS A 439 -4.57 -2.18 -0.52
C LYS A 439 -5.00 -3.25 -1.49
N PHE A 440 -6.29 -3.50 -1.53
CA PHE A 440 -6.90 -4.52 -2.38
C PHE A 440 -7.52 -3.84 -3.60
N LYS A 441 -7.35 -4.45 -4.77
CA LYS A 441 -7.97 -4.00 -6.01
C LYS A 441 -8.54 -5.17 -6.81
N ASN A 442 -9.67 -4.94 -7.46
CA ASN A 442 -10.08 -5.77 -8.58
C ASN A 442 -9.23 -5.35 -9.79
N LYS A 443 -8.40 -6.22 -10.34
CA LYS A 443 -7.55 -5.91 -11.50
C LYS A 443 -8.34 -5.90 -12.81
N ASP A 444 -9.50 -6.53 -12.85
CA ASP A 444 -10.31 -6.60 -14.06
C ASP A 444 -11.09 -5.29 -14.28
N THR A 445 -11.42 -4.59 -13.19
CA THR A 445 -12.13 -3.30 -13.21
C THR A 445 -11.28 -2.12 -12.73
N GLU A 446 -10.05 -2.38 -12.28
CA GLU A 446 -9.14 -1.44 -11.59
C GLU A 446 -9.74 -0.70 -10.37
N THR A 447 -10.81 -1.24 -9.77
CA THR A 447 -11.45 -0.65 -8.58
C THR A 447 -10.75 -1.07 -7.29
N ILE A 448 -10.42 -0.10 -6.44
CA ILE A 448 -9.85 -0.33 -5.11
C ILE A 448 -10.97 -0.70 -4.11
N VAL A 449 -10.71 -1.68 -3.25
CA VAL A 449 -11.62 -2.14 -2.20
C VAL A 449 -10.96 -2.00 -0.83
N ASP A 450 -11.74 -1.63 0.18
CA ASP A 450 -11.28 -1.62 1.58
C ASP A 450 -11.30 -3.02 2.18
N GLY A 451 -10.31 -3.84 1.79
CA GLY A 451 -10.18 -5.19 2.31
C GLY A 451 -9.88 -5.23 3.81
N MET A 452 -9.19 -4.21 4.35
CA MET A 452 -8.80 -4.20 5.77
C MET A 452 -10.00 -4.06 6.71
N ALA A 453 -11.09 -3.40 6.28
CA ALA A 453 -12.34 -3.37 7.04
C ALA A 453 -12.94 -4.77 7.29
N HIS A 454 -12.57 -5.77 6.48
CA HIS A 454 -13.01 -7.15 6.58
C HIS A 454 -11.96 -8.07 7.24
N ALA A 455 -10.79 -7.55 7.63
CA ALA A 455 -9.74 -8.33 8.24
C ALA A 455 -10.13 -8.78 9.65
N LYS A 456 -10.10 -10.09 9.88
CA LYS A 456 -10.40 -10.76 11.15
C LYS A 456 -9.18 -11.44 11.72
N VAL A 457 -9.19 -11.83 12.99
CA VAL A 457 -8.02 -12.44 13.63
C VAL A 457 -7.97 -13.95 13.45
N CYS A 458 -6.79 -14.46 13.09
CA CYS A 458 -6.43 -15.87 13.20
C CYS A 458 -5.09 -16.02 13.96
N ILE A 459 -4.93 -17.09 14.72
CA ILE A 459 -3.73 -17.36 15.52
C ILE A 459 -3.13 -18.71 15.11
N PRO A 460 -1.84 -18.79 14.76
CA PRO A 460 -1.19 -20.06 14.43
C PRO A 460 -1.30 -21.10 15.56
N VAL A 461 -1.52 -22.36 15.20
CA VAL A 461 -1.51 -23.47 16.17
C VAL A 461 -0.06 -23.90 16.45
N GLU A 462 0.30 -24.14 17.72
CA GLU A 462 1.69 -24.40 18.16
C GLU A 462 2.34 -25.65 17.55
N GLU A 463 1.56 -26.57 16.96
CA GLU A 463 2.05 -27.79 16.32
C GLU A 463 2.49 -27.58 14.85
N ASP A 464 2.35 -26.37 14.29
CA ASP A 464 2.75 -26.05 12.92
C ASP A 464 4.28 -25.89 12.83
N PHE A 465 4.97 -27.01 12.56
CA PHE A 465 6.42 -27.01 12.35
C PHE A 465 6.77 -26.62 10.92
N SER A 466 7.78 -25.77 10.75
CA SER A 466 8.28 -25.34 9.46
C SER A 466 9.78 -25.57 9.35
N ARG A 467 10.23 -25.96 8.16
CA ARG A 467 11.65 -25.88 7.78
C ARG A 467 11.95 -24.47 7.30
N ALA A 468 13.08 -23.92 7.69
CA ALA A 468 13.49 -22.60 7.22
C ALA A 468 14.95 -22.58 6.76
N PHE A 469 15.23 -21.72 5.77
CA PHE A 469 16.51 -21.64 5.10
C PHE A 469 16.90 -20.19 4.78
N VAL A 470 18.12 -19.79 5.12
CA VAL A 470 18.63 -18.45 4.81
C VAL A 470 19.09 -18.39 3.35
N LEU A 471 18.61 -17.40 2.60
CA LEU A 471 18.99 -17.15 1.22
C LEU A 471 20.39 -16.54 1.12
N LYS A 472 21.20 -17.07 0.18
CA LYS A 472 22.53 -16.53 -0.15
C LYS A 472 22.56 -15.68 -1.42
N HIS A 473 21.55 -15.83 -2.27
CA HIS A 473 21.41 -15.16 -3.56
C HIS A 473 19.98 -14.64 -3.68
N LYS A 474 19.71 -13.79 -4.68
CA LYS A 474 18.33 -13.42 -5.01
C LYS A 474 17.62 -14.69 -5.50
N VAL A 475 16.38 -14.90 -5.11
CA VAL A 475 15.58 -16.05 -5.51
C VAL A 475 14.27 -15.57 -6.13
N LYS A 476 13.87 -16.21 -7.23
CA LYS A 476 12.51 -16.14 -7.77
C LYS A 476 11.91 -17.54 -7.68
N LEU A 477 10.90 -17.68 -6.83
CA LEU A 477 10.19 -18.93 -6.61
C LEU A 477 8.86 -18.91 -7.37
N PHE A 478 8.75 -19.73 -8.40
CA PHE A 478 7.51 -20.07 -9.08
C PHE A 478 6.88 -21.27 -8.37
N LYS A 479 5.61 -21.19 -7.96
CA LYS A 479 4.98 -22.34 -7.27
C LYS A 479 4.81 -23.50 -8.24
N ASN A 480 4.34 -23.21 -9.46
CA ASN A 480 4.22 -24.19 -10.55
C ASN A 480 5.02 -23.75 -11.79
N LYS A 481 5.36 -24.72 -12.63
CA LYS A 481 6.02 -24.46 -13.92
C LYS A 481 5.19 -23.70 -14.92
N ASP A 482 3.89 -23.56 -14.73
CA ASP A 482 3.01 -22.79 -15.62
C ASP A 482 2.66 -21.41 -15.05
N ASP A 483 3.04 -21.09 -13.81
CA ASP A 483 2.72 -19.80 -13.20
C ASP A 483 3.40 -18.65 -13.95
N SER A 484 2.66 -17.55 -14.17
CA SER A 484 3.19 -16.31 -14.76
C SER A 484 3.80 -15.37 -13.72
N SER A 485 3.58 -15.63 -12.43
CA SER A 485 4.05 -14.81 -11.31
C SER A 485 4.93 -15.61 -10.36
N TYR A 486 5.85 -14.95 -9.66
CA TYR A 486 6.77 -15.56 -8.70
C TYR A 486 6.84 -14.79 -7.39
N ILE A 487 7.27 -15.48 -6.34
CA ILE A 487 7.66 -14.89 -5.05
C ILE A 487 9.14 -14.55 -5.13
N SER A 488 9.50 -13.29 -4.84
CA SER A 488 10.90 -12.87 -4.79
C SER A 488 11.45 -12.89 -3.37
N GLY A 489 12.72 -13.28 -3.22
CA GLY A 489 13.49 -13.17 -1.99
C GLY A 489 14.88 -12.62 -2.26
N ARG A 490 15.42 -11.83 -1.34
CA ARG A 490 16.76 -11.23 -1.42
C ARG A 490 17.77 -12.02 -0.58
N PRO A 491 19.09 -11.86 -0.82
CA PRO A 491 20.10 -12.39 0.09
C PRO A 491 19.82 -11.95 1.54
N GLY A 492 19.86 -12.90 2.48
CA GLY A 492 19.54 -12.66 3.89
C GLY A 492 18.08 -12.90 4.28
N ASP A 493 17.14 -12.91 3.33
CA ASP A 493 15.77 -13.36 3.60
C ASP A 493 15.75 -14.86 3.93
N ILE A 494 14.65 -15.29 4.53
CA ILE A 494 14.42 -16.67 4.96
C ILE A 494 13.31 -17.26 4.10
N MET A 495 13.60 -18.40 3.50
CA MET A 495 12.64 -19.23 2.80
C MET A 495 12.07 -20.25 3.78
N VAL A 496 10.76 -20.28 3.93
CA VAL A 496 10.05 -21.15 4.87
C VAL A 496 9.23 -22.18 4.10
N LEU A 497 9.32 -23.43 4.53
CA LEU A 497 8.52 -24.58 4.11
C LEU A 497 7.61 -25.00 5.26
N PRO A 498 6.35 -24.55 5.27
CA PRO A 498 5.36 -24.98 6.27
C PRO A 498 5.14 -26.49 6.20
N ASN A 499 5.25 -27.19 7.32
CA ASN A 499 5.05 -28.65 7.40
C ASN A 499 5.81 -29.45 6.33
N ASP A 500 6.99 -28.97 5.94
CA ASP A 500 7.80 -29.57 4.88
C ASP A 500 7.17 -29.56 3.47
N ASP A 501 6.07 -28.83 3.28
CA ASP A 501 5.37 -28.66 2.00
C ASP A 501 6.03 -27.58 1.13
N ARG A 502 6.47 -28.00 -0.06
CA ARG A 502 7.13 -27.16 -1.07
C ARG A 502 6.16 -26.25 -1.81
N ASN A 503 4.91 -26.66 -1.96
CA ASN A 503 3.89 -25.88 -2.66
C ASN A 503 3.45 -24.66 -1.83
N GLU A 504 3.69 -24.73 -0.52
CA GLU A 504 3.41 -23.65 0.43
C GLU A 504 4.66 -22.81 0.78
N ALA A 505 5.77 -23.02 0.07
CA ALA A 505 6.98 -22.28 0.28
C ALA A 505 6.75 -20.76 0.14
N TYR A 506 7.28 -19.98 1.08
CA TYR A 506 7.22 -18.53 1.05
C TYR A 506 8.53 -17.90 1.50
N MET A 507 8.69 -16.60 1.22
CA MET A 507 9.84 -15.79 1.64
C MET A 507 9.42 -14.82 2.74
N ILE A 508 10.28 -14.64 3.73
CA ILE A 508 10.08 -13.73 4.86
C ILE A 508 11.42 -13.12 5.26
N SER A 509 11.44 -11.87 5.71
CA SER A 509 12.71 -11.27 6.14
C SER A 509 13.23 -11.96 7.40
N LYS A 510 14.55 -11.92 7.61
CA LYS A 510 15.16 -12.51 8.81
C LYS A 510 14.57 -11.98 10.11
N THR A 511 14.40 -10.66 10.21
CA THR A 511 13.82 -10.00 11.39
C THR A 511 12.40 -10.47 11.67
N GLU A 512 11.57 -10.58 10.63
CA GLU A 512 10.18 -11.02 10.81
C GLU A 512 10.09 -12.52 11.13
N PHE A 513 10.98 -13.32 10.55
CA PHE A 513 11.08 -14.74 10.88
C PHE A 513 11.43 -14.97 12.35
N GLU A 514 12.43 -14.26 12.89
CA GLU A 514 12.85 -14.37 14.29
C GLU A 514 11.74 -13.94 15.27
N LYS A 515 10.88 -12.99 14.85
CA LYS A 515 9.69 -12.58 15.59
C LYS A 515 8.57 -13.60 15.57
N THR A 516 8.39 -14.33 14.47
CA THR A 516 7.20 -15.18 14.24
C THR A 516 7.47 -16.67 14.42
N HIS A 517 8.73 -17.08 14.46
CA HIS A 517 9.16 -18.46 14.57
C HIS A 517 10.15 -18.63 15.72
N ILE A 518 10.20 -19.83 16.30
CA ILE A 518 11.17 -20.20 17.32
C ILE A 518 11.67 -21.61 17.05
N ALA A 519 12.97 -21.86 17.23
CA ALA A 519 13.56 -23.15 16.92
C ALA A 519 13.03 -24.22 17.89
N LYS A 520 12.86 -25.44 17.39
CA LYS A 520 12.41 -26.57 18.20
C LYS A 520 13.41 -26.83 19.34
N GLY A 521 12.93 -26.75 20.58
CA GLY A 521 13.73 -26.99 21.79
C GLY A 521 14.35 -25.75 22.43
N GLU A 522 14.15 -24.56 21.85
CA GLU A 522 14.43 -23.30 22.55
C GLU A 522 13.25 -22.94 23.47
N GLU A 523 13.54 -22.63 24.74
CA GLU A 523 12.55 -22.08 25.68
C GLU A 523 12.41 -20.57 25.44
N GLU A 524 11.16 -20.13 25.34
CA GLU A 524 10.82 -18.73 25.14
C GLU A 524 10.87 -18.00 26.48
N ASN A 525 11.47 -16.80 26.51
CA ASN A 525 11.41 -15.92 27.68
C ASN A 525 10.05 -15.21 27.75
N ARG A 526 8.98 -16.01 27.76
CA ARG A 526 7.59 -15.57 27.75
C ARG A 526 7.10 -15.19 29.13
N LYS A 527 6.11 -14.30 29.17
CA LYS A 527 5.46 -13.94 30.42
C LYS A 527 4.57 -15.10 30.81
N LYS A 528 4.61 -15.48 32.08
CA LYS A 528 3.80 -16.58 32.63
C LYS A 528 2.52 -16.09 33.28
N ALA A 529 2.39 -14.77 33.46
CA ALA A 529 1.25 -14.18 34.12
C ALA A 529 0.87 -12.79 33.61
N VAL A 530 -0.41 -12.48 33.73
CA VAL A 530 -0.97 -11.14 33.50
C VAL A 530 -1.75 -10.70 34.75
N VAL A 531 -1.43 -9.50 35.22
CA VAL A 531 -2.18 -8.82 36.29
C VAL A 531 -2.99 -7.71 35.66
N PHE A 532 -4.31 -7.81 35.73
CA PHE A 532 -5.23 -6.82 35.19
C PHE A 532 -5.72 -5.86 36.27
N ASP A 533 -5.86 -4.59 35.91
CA ASP A 533 -6.87 -3.74 36.55
C ASP A 533 -8.30 -4.23 36.20
N LEU A 534 -9.27 -3.85 37.01
CA LEU A 534 -10.67 -4.21 36.83
C LEU A 534 -11.48 -3.12 36.09
N ASP A 535 -11.50 -1.91 36.64
CA ASP A 535 -12.44 -0.85 36.30
C ASP A 535 -11.87 0.02 35.18
N GLY A 536 -12.41 -0.08 33.96
CA GLY A 536 -11.82 0.60 32.80
C GLY A 536 -10.90 -0.27 31.97
N THR A 537 -10.55 -1.46 32.48
CA THR A 537 -9.69 -2.44 31.79
C THR A 537 -10.45 -3.72 31.43
N LEU A 538 -10.91 -4.50 32.41
CA LEU A 538 -11.70 -5.72 32.17
C LEU A 538 -13.19 -5.43 32.08
N LEU A 539 -13.70 -4.54 32.95
CA LEU A 539 -15.11 -4.19 33.05
C LEU A 539 -15.35 -2.71 32.71
N TYR A 540 -16.39 -2.45 31.93
CA TYR A 540 -16.94 -1.12 31.74
C TYR A 540 -17.85 -0.76 32.93
N THR A 541 -17.31 -0.03 33.92
CA THR A 541 -18.05 0.32 35.16
C THR A 541 -18.47 1.78 35.24
N LEU A 542 -18.15 2.56 34.22
CA LEU A 542 -18.26 4.02 34.24
C LEU A 542 -19.71 4.52 34.36
N GLU A 543 -20.65 3.83 33.71
CA GLU A 543 -22.06 4.20 33.70
C GLU A 543 -22.67 4.10 35.11
N ASP A 544 -22.38 3.01 35.84
CA ASP A 544 -22.85 2.80 37.21
C ASP A 544 -22.21 3.79 38.20
N LEU A 545 -20.91 4.11 38.02
CA LEU A 545 -20.22 5.14 38.79
C LEU A 545 -20.84 6.52 38.59
N LYS A 546 -21.18 6.90 37.34
CA LYS A 546 -21.88 8.15 37.04
C LYS A 546 -23.27 8.17 37.67
N ASN A 547 -24.03 7.08 37.54
CA ASN A 547 -25.39 6.99 38.08
C ASN A 547 -25.39 7.14 39.61
N ALA A 548 -24.47 6.47 40.31
CA ALA A 548 -24.31 6.62 41.76
C ALA A 548 -23.86 8.04 42.16
N THR A 549 -22.92 8.62 41.41
CA THR A 549 -22.45 10.00 41.64
C THR A 549 -23.60 11.00 41.51
N ASN A 550 -24.36 10.93 40.42
CA ASN A 550 -25.47 11.84 40.16
C ASN A 550 -26.65 11.62 41.09
N TYR A 551 -26.92 10.37 41.50
CA TYR A 551 -27.89 10.09 42.56
C TYR A 551 -27.52 10.85 43.84
N ALA A 552 -26.29 10.68 44.33
CA ALA A 552 -25.84 11.34 45.55
C ALA A 552 -25.86 12.87 45.46
N LEU A 553 -25.39 13.44 44.35
CA LEU A 553 -25.41 14.89 44.11
C LEU A 553 -26.86 15.42 44.11
N LYS A 554 -27.77 14.73 43.43
CA LYS A 554 -29.19 15.10 43.35
C LYS A 554 -29.88 15.05 44.72
N GLN A 555 -29.62 14.01 45.52
CA GLN A 555 -30.17 13.91 46.89
C GLN A 555 -29.71 15.06 47.80
N ASN A 556 -28.57 15.68 47.51
CA ASN A 556 -28.01 16.77 48.30
C ASN A 556 -28.23 18.16 47.68
N GLY A 557 -28.98 18.24 46.58
CA GLY A 557 -29.34 19.48 45.88
C GLY A 557 -28.17 20.10 45.11
N MET A 558 -27.26 19.28 44.59
CA MET A 558 -26.06 19.67 43.86
C MET A 558 -26.21 19.40 42.34
N PRO A 559 -25.47 20.11 41.48
CA PRO A 559 -25.51 19.87 40.04
C PRO A 559 -24.97 18.47 39.70
N GLU A 560 -25.63 17.81 38.75
CA GLU A 560 -25.19 16.52 38.19
C GLU A 560 -23.94 16.68 37.31
N ARG A 561 -23.22 15.58 37.10
CA ARG A 561 -22.03 15.48 36.26
C ARG A 561 -22.31 14.68 35.00
N THR A 562 -21.66 15.08 33.92
CA THR A 562 -21.63 14.34 32.66
C THR A 562 -20.80 13.07 32.79
N LEU A 563 -21.01 12.11 31.88
CA LEU A 563 -20.23 10.87 31.82
C LEU A 563 -18.72 11.16 31.65
N ASP A 564 -18.38 12.12 30.80
CA ASP A 564 -16.99 12.51 30.53
C ASP A 564 -16.32 13.24 31.72
N GLU A 565 -17.07 14.05 32.49
CA GLU A 565 -16.57 14.59 33.76
C GLU A 565 -16.26 13.46 34.76
N VAL A 566 -17.20 12.53 34.96
CA VAL A 566 -17.00 11.39 35.86
C VAL A 566 -15.81 10.54 35.39
N ARG A 567 -15.67 10.29 34.08
CA ARG A 567 -14.53 9.58 33.48
C ARG A 567 -13.19 10.17 33.90
N ARG A 568 -13.06 11.50 33.88
CA ARG A 568 -11.84 12.21 34.31
C ARG A 568 -11.62 12.21 35.82
N PHE A 569 -12.68 11.98 36.62
CA PHE A 569 -12.59 11.97 38.08
C PHE A 569 -12.16 10.62 38.66
N VAL A 570 -12.46 9.51 37.98
CA VAL A 570 -12.13 8.12 38.38
C VAL A 570 -10.62 7.83 38.33
N GLY A 571 -10.09 6.93 39.17
CA GLY A 571 -8.71 6.40 39.10
C GLY A 571 -8.04 6.14 40.46
N ASN A 572 -8.39 6.90 41.51
CA ASN A 572 -7.79 6.77 42.85
C ASN A 572 -8.83 6.41 43.93
N GLY A 573 -9.78 5.55 43.54
CA GLY A 573 -10.89 5.14 44.40
C GLY A 573 -12.07 6.12 44.41
N VAL A 574 -13.20 5.65 44.95
CA VAL A 574 -14.48 6.36 44.91
C VAL A 574 -14.52 7.63 45.77
N LYS A 575 -13.66 7.75 46.78
CA LYS A 575 -13.58 8.95 47.61
C LYS A 575 -13.07 10.15 46.80
N LEU A 576 -11.97 9.99 46.07
CA LEU A 576 -11.42 11.07 45.25
C LEU A 576 -12.36 11.43 44.09
N LEU A 577 -13.06 10.45 43.51
CA LEU A 577 -14.15 10.70 42.57
C LEU A 577 -15.18 11.67 43.16
N MET A 578 -15.67 11.38 44.36
CA MET A 578 -16.66 12.23 45.02
C MET A 578 -16.10 13.59 45.44
N GLU A 579 -14.84 13.66 45.88
CA GLU A 579 -14.15 14.95 46.17
C GLU A 579 -14.06 15.84 44.92
N ARG A 580 -13.93 15.25 43.73
CA ARG A 580 -13.90 16.01 42.46
C ARG A 580 -15.30 16.34 41.94
N ALA A 581 -16.28 15.47 42.20
CA ALA A 581 -17.64 15.65 41.72
C ALA A 581 -18.45 16.66 42.55
N VAL A 582 -18.24 16.69 43.87
CA VAL A 582 -18.91 17.61 44.79
C VAL A 582 -18.32 19.03 44.64
N PRO A 583 -19.16 20.09 44.47
CA PRO A 583 -18.67 21.47 44.48
C PRO A 583 -17.89 21.79 45.76
N ASP A 584 -16.74 22.44 45.66
CA ASP A 584 -15.80 22.70 46.78
C ASP A 584 -15.21 21.42 47.43
N GLY A 585 -15.44 20.26 46.84
CA GLY A 585 -14.87 18.97 47.22
C GLY A 585 -15.05 18.61 48.69
N ALA A 586 -13.96 18.22 49.34
CA ALA A 586 -13.96 17.80 50.75
C ALA A 586 -14.33 18.95 51.72
N ASP A 587 -14.15 20.21 51.32
CA ASP A 587 -14.50 21.38 52.14
C ASP A 587 -16.01 21.67 52.12
N ASN A 588 -16.78 20.99 51.26
CA ASN A 588 -18.22 21.13 51.23
C ASN A 588 -18.85 20.60 52.54
N PRO A 589 -19.66 21.38 53.27
CA PRO A 589 -20.29 20.94 54.51
C PRO A 589 -21.19 19.69 54.37
N LYS A 590 -21.64 19.38 53.14
CA LYS A 590 -22.45 18.20 52.82
C LYS A 590 -21.63 17.03 52.27
N PHE A 591 -20.30 17.13 52.20
CA PHE A 591 -19.45 16.12 51.58
C PHE A 591 -19.66 14.73 52.18
N GLU A 592 -19.52 14.58 53.51
CA GLU A 592 -19.65 13.28 54.18
C GLU A 592 -21.02 12.62 53.98
N LYS A 593 -22.10 13.42 54.03
CA LYS A 593 -23.45 12.93 53.72
C LYS A 593 -23.56 12.49 52.26
N THR A 594 -23.08 13.30 51.33
CA THR A 594 -23.13 13.01 49.89
C THR A 594 -22.31 11.75 49.57
N PHE A 595 -21.15 11.58 50.21
CA PHE A 595 -20.32 10.39 50.06
C PHE A 595 -20.99 9.14 50.64
N SER A 596 -21.70 9.26 51.76
CA SER A 596 -22.51 8.17 52.32
C SER A 596 -23.65 7.77 51.39
N ASP A 597 -24.40 8.74 50.86
CA ASP A 597 -25.50 8.50 49.91
C ASP A 597 -24.99 7.82 48.62
N PHE A 598 -23.78 8.20 48.17
CA PHE A 598 -23.10 7.53 47.05
C PHE A 598 -22.80 6.07 47.37
N LYS A 599 -22.20 5.78 48.53
CA LYS A 599 -21.82 4.41 48.91
C LYS A 599 -23.02 3.48 48.99
N GLU A 600 -24.08 3.92 49.65
CA GLU A 600 -25.32 3.14 49.81
C GLU A 600 -25.95 2.83 48.45
N TYR A 601 -26.04 3.83 47.56
CA TYR A 601 -26.58 3.61 46.22
C TYR A 601 -25.66 2.71 45.38
N TYR A 602 -24.36 2.98 45.39
CA TYR A 602 -23.40 2.22 44.58
C TYR A 602 -23.32 0.76 45.01
N GLU A 603 -23.38 0.45 46.31
CA GLU A 603 -23.39 -0.95 46.79
C GLU A 603 -24.57 -1.75 46.19
N ALA A 604 -25.75 -1.13 46.06
CA ALA A 604 -26.93 -1.79 45.47
C ALA A 604 -26.94 -1.81 43.93
N HIS A 605 -26.25 -0.86 43.28
CA HIS A 605 -26.37 -0.60 41.84
C HIS A 605 -25.04 -0.67 41.06
N CYS A 606 -23.96 -1.19 41.67
CA CYS A 606 -22.63 -1.26 41.06
C CYS A 606 -22.49 -2.25 39.90
N ASN A 607 -23.57 -2.93 39.52
CA ASN A 607 -23.56 -3.93 38.45
C ASN A 607 -24.82 -3.90 37.57
N ASP A 608 -25.48 -2.73 37.46
CA ASP A 608 -26.69 -2.58 36.64
C ASP A 608 -26.34 -2.45 35.15
N ASN A 609 -25.26 -1.74 34.82
CA ASN A 609 -24.77 -1.52 33.46
C ASN A 609 -23.34 -2.05 33.26
N THR A 610 -22.72 -2.58 34.32
CA THR A 610 -21.39 -3.16 34.28
C THR A 610 -21.36 -4.43 33.44
N ALA A 611 -20.42 -4.50 32.50
CA ALA A 611 -20.16 -5.69 31.69
C ALA A 611 -18.68 -5.74 31.27
N PRO A 612 -18.14 -6.92 30.88
CA PRO A 612 -16.83 -7.00 30.25
C PRO A 612 -16.77 -6.19 28.95
N TYR A 613 -15.63 -5.58 28.66
CA TYR A 613 -15.41 -4.97 27.34
C TYR A 613 -15.41 -6.04 26.23
N ASP A 614 -15.78 -5.64 25.02
CA ASP A 614 -15.80 -6.51 23.84
C ASP A 614 -14.44 -7.19 23.64
N GLY A 615 -14.44 -8.51 23.47
CA GLY A 615 -13.23 -9.31 23.25
C GLY A 615 -12.46 -9.75 24.50
N ILE A 616 -12.80 -9.25 25.70
CA ILE A 616 -12.12 -9.62 26.96
C ILE A 616 -12.30 -11.11 27.26
N MET A 617 -13.50 -11.67 27.09
CA MET A 617 -13.76 -13.08 27.44
C MET A 617 -12.98 -14.05 26.53
N GLU A 618 -12.89 -13.73 25.24
CA GLU A 618 -12.08 -14.46 24.27
C GLU A 618 -10.59 -14.37 24.59
N LEU A 619 -10.11 -13.18 25.00
CA LEU A 619 -8.73 -12.96 25.40
C LEU A 619 -8.37 -13.81 26.62
N LEU A 620 -9.18 -13.77 27.68
CA LEU A 620 -8.94 -14.55 28.90
C LEU A 620 -8.92 -16.06 28.61
N LYS A 621 -9.76 -16.52 27.68
CA LYS A 621 -9.75 -17.92 27.22
C LYS A 621 -8.44 -18.28 26.50
N GLU A 622 -7.98 -17.45 25.58
CA GLU A 622 -6.74 -17.70 24.83
C GLU A 622 -5.51 -17.64 25.75
N LEU A 623 -5.44 -16.68 26.67
CA LEU A 623 -4.38 -16.61 27.69
C LEU A 623 -4.33 -17.88 28.55
N LYS A 624 -5.48 -18.37 28.99
CA LYS A 624 -5.57 -19.62 29.76
C LYS A 624 -5.14 -20.84 28.94
N LEU A 625 -5.52 -20.92 27.66
CA LEU A 625 -5.09 -21.99 26.75
C LEU A 625 -3.56 -22.00 26.57
N ASN A 626 -2.93 -20.83 26.56
CA ASN A 626 -1.48 -20.67 26.49
C ASN A 626 -0.78 -20.85 27.86
N GLY A 627 -1.51 -21.29 28.90
CA GLY A 627 -0.95 -21.58 30.23
C GLY A 627 -0.62 -20.33 31.06
N ILE A 628 -1.09 -19.16 30.65
CA ILE A 628 -0.86 -17.89 31.35
C ILE A 628 -1.76 -17.79 32.59
N LYS A 629 -1.18 -17.47 33.74
CA LYS A 629 -1.92 -17.28 34.98
C LYS A 629 -2.42 -15.85 35.10
N LEU A 630 -3.69 -15.67 35.49
CA LEU A 630 -4.34 -14.36 35.47
C LEU A 630 -4.71 -13.90 36.89
N ALA A 631 -4.55 -12.60 37.15
CA ALA A 631 -4.99 -11.97 38.40
C ALA A 631 -5.68 -10.62 38.17
N ILE A 632 -6.53 -10.24 39.13
CA ILE A 632 -7.14 -8.90 39.21
C ILE A 632 -6.54 -8.12 40.38
N VAL A 633 -6.16 -6.86 40.16
CA VAL A 633 -5.75 -5.90 41.20
C VAL A 633 -6.46 -4.56 41.00
N SER A 634 -7.38 -4.21 41.90
CA SER A 634 -8.18 -2.97 41.83
C SER A 634 -8.17 -2.18 43.15
N ASN A 635 -8.39 -0.86 43.07
CA ASN A 635 -8.65 0.00 44.23
C ASN A 635 -10.11 -0.08 44.73
N LYS A 636 -10.95 -0.92 44.12
CA LYS A 636 -12.28 -1.26 44.63
C LYS A 636 -12.14 -2.15 45.88
N LEU A 637 -13.09 -2.04 46.82
CA LEU A 637 -13.10 -2.85 48.04
C LEU A 637 -13.00 -4.35 47.72
N ASP A 638 -12.17 -5.08 48.46
CA ASP A 638 -11.87 -6.48 48.19
C ASP A 638 -13.10 -7.41 48.09
N PRO A 639 -14.14 -7.31 48.94
CA PRO A 639 -15.35 -8.10 48.77
C PRO A 639 -16.03 -7.87 47.41
N ALA A 640 -16.09 -6.63 46.94
CA ALA A 640 -16.71 -6.28 45.66
C ALA A 640 -15.88 -6.78 44.46
N VAL A 641 -14.54 -6.72 44.56
CA VAL A 641 -13.65 -7.31 43.54
C VAL A 641 -13.84 -8.83 43.46
N LYS A 642 -13.94 -9.51 44.59
CA LYS A 642 -14.17 -10.96 44.65
C LYS A 642 -15.54 -11.36 44.12
N GLU A 643 -16.57 -10.59 44.39
CA GLU A 643 -17.92 -10.80 43.85
C GLU A 643 -17.95 -10.66 42.33
N LEU A 644 -17.40 -9.57 41.78
CA LEU A 644 -17.31 -9.36 40.34
C LEU A 644 -16.47 -10.43 39.64
N ASN A 645 -15.36 -10.85 40.26
CA ASN A 645 -14.58 -11.98 39.78
C ASN A 645 -15.41 -13.27 39.73
N GLN A 646 -16.18 -13.57 40.79
CA GLN A 646 -17.02 -14.75 40.84
C GLN A 646 -18.12 -14.73 39.77
N LEU A 647 -18.65 -13.54 39.45
CA LEU A 647 -19.71 -13.36 38.47
C LEU A 647 -19.21 -13.48 37.03
N TYR A 648 -18.09 -12.82 36.69
CA TYR A 648 -17.63 -12.70 35.30
C TYR A 648 -16.43 -13.58 34.94
N PHE A 649 -15.50 -13.82 35.88
CA PHE A 649 -14.16 -14.30 35.55
C PHE A 649 -13.68 -15.53 36.35
N LYS A 650 -14.57 -16.17 37.10
CA LYS A 650 -14.28 -17.29 38.01
C LYS A 650 -13.43 -18.39 37.39
N GLU A 651 -13.68 -18.69 36.11
CA GLU A 651 -12.98 -19.77 35.42
C GLU A 651 -11.56 -19.40 34.97
N TYR A 652 -11.19 -18.12 35.01
CA TYR A 652 -9.94 -17.61 34.44
C TYR A 652 -8.96 -17.10 35.50
N MET A 653 -9.45 -16.42 36.54
CA MET A 653 -8.59 -15.75 37.51
C MET A 653 -8.09 -16.70 38.59
N THR A 654 -6.77 -16.75 38.75
CA THR A 654 -6.11 -17.47 39.85
C THR A 654 -6.14 -16.63 41.14
N SER A 655 -6.13 -15.30 41.03
CA SER A 655 -6.12 -14.36 42.15
C SER A 655 -6.98 -13.13 41.85
N ALA A 656 -7.66 -12.59 42.86
CA ALA A 656 -8.40 -11.34 42.76
C ALA A 656 -8.23 -10.58 44.08
N VAL A 657 -7.62 -9.40 44.00
CA VAL A 657 -7.19 -8.59 45.15
C VAL A 657 -7.77 -7.18 45.01
N GLY A 658 -8.58 -6.77 46.00
CA GLY A 658 -9.03 -5.38 46.12
C GLY A 658 -8.40 -4.64 47.31
N GLU A 659 -8.94 -3.46 47.60
CA GLU A 659 -8.51 -2.61 48.72
C GLU A 659 -8.73 -3.32 50.07
N MET A 660 -7.65 -3.45 50.85
CA MET A 660 -7.61 -4.07 52.19
C MET A 660 -6.66 -3.29 53.12
N GLU A 661 -6.72 -1.95 53.13
CA GLU A 661 -5.81 -1.11 53.94
C GLU A 661 -5.90 -1.45 55.45
N GLU A 662 -7.06 -1.92 55.92
CA GLU A 662 -7.27 -2.39 57.30
C GLU A 662 -6.37 -3.60 57.66
N GLU A 663 -5.94 -4.38 56.68
CA GLU A 663 -5.02 -5.51 56.83
C GLU A 663 -3.54 -5.10 56.65
N GLY A 664 -3.26 -3.79 56.50
CA GLY A 664 -1.92 -3.26 56.30
C GLY A 664 -1.40 -3.38 54.85
N ILE A 665 -2.26 -3.72 53.90
CA ILE A 665 -1.93 -3.79 52.47
C ILE A 665 -2.28 -2.46 51.81
N ARG A 666 -1.28 -1.71 51.37
CA ARG A 666 -1.50 -0.40 50.74
C ARG A 666 -2.08 -0.55 49.33
N LYS A 667 -3.01 0.34 48.98
CA LYS A 667 -3.67 0.35 47.66
C LYS A 667 -2.79 0.92 46.53
N LYS A 668 -3.24 0.80 45.28
CA LYS A 668 -2.54 1.34 44.11
C LYS A 668 -2.37 2.86 44.27
N PRO A 669 -1.18 3.42 43.98
CA PRO A 669 -0.10 2.82 43.19
C PRO A 669 0.98 2.07 43.99
N ALA A 670 0.76 1.76 45.27
CA ALA A 670 1.70 0.93 46.02
C ALA A 670 1.75 -0.50 45.46
N PRO A 671 2.92 -1.18 45.53
CA PRO A 671 3.09 -2.51 44.93
C PRO A 671 2.45 -3.65 45.76
N ASP A 672 2.00 -3.38 46.98
CA ASP A 672 1.62 -4.38 47.98
C ASP A 672 0.54 -5.35 47.47
N MET A 673 -0.50 -4.85 46.80
CA MET A 673 -1.56 -5.68 46.22
C MET A 673 -1.07 -6.53 45.04
N VAL A 674 -0.19 -5.98 44.19
CA VAL A 674 0.44 -6.73 43.09
C VAL A 674 1.36 -7.81 43.65
N GLN A 675 2.17 -7.51 44.66
CA GLN A 675 3.04 -8.48 45.32
C GLN A 675 2.25 -9.65 45.92
N LYS A 676 1.08 -9.36 46.52
CA LYS A 676 0.16 -10.40 46.99
C LYS A 676 -0.36 -11.25 45.82
N ALA A 677 -0.81 -10.64 44.73
CA ALA A 677 -1.26 -11.35 43.55
C ALA A 677 -0.15 -12.25 42.96
N LEU A 678 1.06 -11.72 42.73
CA LEU A 678 2.20 -12.49 42.22
C LEU A 678 2.55 -13.70 43.09
N LYS A 679 2.45 -13.55 44.42
CA LYS A 679 2.66 -14.65 45.37
C LYS A 679 1.60 -15.75 45.23
N GLU A 680 0.33 -15.37 45.05
CA GLU A 680 -0.78 -16.31 44.81
C GLU A 680 -0.64 -17.00 43.44
N LEU A 681 -0.17 -16.26 42.42
CA LEU A 681 0.15 -16.79 41.10
C LEU A 681 1.40 -17.69 41.10
N GLN A 682 2.29 -17.59 42.09
CA GLN A 682 3.57 -18.28 42.14
C GLN A 682 4.46 -17.96 40.92
N VAL A 683 4.64 -16.67 40.64
CA VAL A 683 5.51 -16.14 39.58
C VAL A 683 6.33 -14.97 40.10
N SER A 684 7.47 -14.69 39.48
CA SER A 684 8.26 -13.48 39.77
C SER A 684 7.79 -12.28 38.94
N ALA A 685 8.25 -11.08 39.32
CA ALA A 685 7.85 -9.83 38.65
C ALA A 685 8.27 -9.79 37.17
N ASP A 686 9.44 -10.35 36.84
CA ASP A 686 9.96 -10.45 35.47
C ASP A 686 9.16 -11.42 34.58
N GLU A 687 8.47 -12.38 35.19
CA GLU A 687 7.58 -13.34 34.52
C GLU A 687 6.15 -12.79 34.33
N ALA A 688 5.86 -11.55 34.77
CA ALA A 688 4.52 -10.98 34.71
C ALA A 688 4.48 -9.64 33.98
N ILE A 689 3.28 -9.28 33.49
CA ILE A 689 2.95 -7.95 32.99
C ILE A 689 1.72 -7.41 33.71
N TYR A 690 1.63 -6.08 33.77
CA TYR A 690 0.48 -5.37 34.31
C TYR A 690 -0.31 -4.74 33.15
N VAL A 691 -1.63 -4.90 33.15
CA VAL A 691 -2.53 -4.33 32.15
C VAL A 691 -3.51 -3.39 32.84
N GLY A 692 -3.58 -2.15 32.38
CA GLY A 692 -4.45 -1.13 32.97
C GLY A 692 -4.72 0.04 32.03
N ASP A 693 -5.59 0.97 32.44
CA ASP A 693 -6.05 2.09 31.60
C ASP A 693 -5.73 3.47 32.17
N SER A 694 -4.96 3.56 33.28
CA SER A 694 -4.75 4.83 33.97
C SER A 694 -3.29 5.12 34.37
N ASP A 695 -3.05 6.38 34.76
CA ASP A 695 -1.80 6.85 35.37
C ASP A 695 -1.44 6.07 36.64
N VAL A 696 -2.46 5.66 37.40
CA VAL A 696 -2.30 4.85 38.61
C VAL A 696 -1.77 3.46 38.27
N ASP A 697 -2.23 2.87 37.17
CA ASP A 697 -1.79 1.55 36.71
C ASP A 697 -0.35 1.57 36.21
N ILE A 698 0.02 2.59 35.44
CA ILE A 698 1.41 2.81 35.00
C ILE A 698 2.34 2.93 36.22
N ALA A 699 1.94 3.73 37.22
CA ALA A 699 2.69 3.87 38.45
C ALA A 699 2.76 2.57 39.26
N THR A 700 1.66 1.80 39.30
CA THR A 700 1.58 0.50 39.99
C THR A 700 2.52 -0.52 39.37
N ALA A 701 2.50 -0.64 38.04
CA ALA A 701 3.37 -1.53 37.29
C ALA A 701 4.84 -1.20 37.56
N LYS A 702 5.21 0.09 37.44
CA LYS A 702 6.55 0.60 37.73
C LYS A 702 7.00 0.30 39.16
N ASN A 703 6.15 0.58 40.15
CA ASN A 703 6.46 0.35 41.56
C ASN A 703 6.57 -1.14 41.91
N SER A 704 5.95 -2.00 41.11
CA SER A 704 5.99 -3.46 41.26
C SER A 704 7.09 -4.12 40.44
N GLY A 705 7.80 -3.36 39.61
CA GLY A 705 8.83 -3.88 38.69
C GLY A 705 8.25 -4.67 37.51
N LEU A 706 6.98 -4.44 37.16
CA LEU A 706 6.29 -5.09 36.04
C LEU A 706 6.38 -4.21 34.80
N GLU A 707 6.45 -4.85 33.63
CA GLU A 707 6.17 -4.18 32.37
C GLU A 707 4.67 -3.84 32.30
N CYS A 708 4.36 -2.62 31.87
CA CYS A 708 2.99 -2.12 31.76
C CYS A 708 2.52 -2.16 30.31
N VAL A 709 1.33 -2.69 30.07
CA VAL A 709 0.59 -2.58 28.80
C VAL A 709 -0.66 -1.75 29.08
N SER A 710 -0.75 -0.56 28.46
CA SER A 710 -1.86 0.36 28.67
C SER A 710 -2.94 0.15 27.61
N VAL A 711 -4.21 0.11 28.02
CA VAL A 711 -5.35 -0.06 27.12
C VAL A 711 -5.97 1.29 26.75
N THR A 712 -6.41 1.47 25.51
CA THR A 712 -6.94 2.76 25.03
C THR A 712 -8.47 2.86 25.05
N TRP A 713 -9.17 1.75 25.29
CA TRP A 713 -10.64 1.72 25.42
C TRP A 713 -11.14 2.13 26.81
N GLY A 714 -10.23 2.31 27.78
CA GLY A 714 -10.56 2.64 29.16
C GLY A 714 -10.83 4.11 29.42
N PHE A 715 -10.55 4.57 30.64
CA PHE A 715 -10.97 5.89 31.11
C PHE A 715 -10.03 7.03 30.75
N ARG A 716 -8.79 6.75 30.32
CA ARG A 716 -7.83 7.79 29.91
C ARG A 716 -7.64 7.84 28.41
N ASP A 717 -7.45 9.06 27.92
CA ASP A 717 -7.10 9.32 26.53
C ASP A 717 -5.62 8.96 26.28
N VAL A 718 -5.28 8.61 25.04
CA VAL A 718 -3.95 8.13 24.63
C VAL A 718 -2.84 9.13 24.97
N GLU A 719 -3.08 10.41 24.72
CA GLU A 719 -2.13 11.50 25.01
C GLU A 719 -1.79 11.55 26.50
N PHE A 720 -2.83 11.43 27.35
CA PHE A 720 -2.66 11.44 28.79
C PHE A 720 -1.81 10.24 29.27
N LEU A 721 -2.07 9.04 28.75
CA LEU A 721 -1.29 7.84 29.08
C LEU A 721 0.19 8.00 28.70
N LYS A 722 0.46 8.55 27.52
CA LYS A 722 1.84 8.81 27.05
C LYS A 722 2.56 9.84 27.93
N GLU A 723 1.89 10.92 28.31
CA GLU A 723 2.45 11.94 29.22
C GLU A 723 2.83 11.35 30.59
N HIS A 724 2.13 10.29 31.03
CA HIS A 724 2.39 9.61 32.30
C HIS A 724 3.33 8.40 32.17
N GLY A 725 3.91 8.17 30.97
CA GLY A 725 4.97 7.19 30.75
C GLY A 725 4.54 5.85 30.17
N ALA A 726 3.34 5.75 29.59
CA ALA A 726 2.95 4.56 28.83
C ALA A 726 3.83 4.38 27.59
N THR A 727 4.50 3.23 27.47
CA THR A 727 5.34 2.86 26.32
C THR A 727 4.70 1.82 25.42
N ASN A 728 3.86 0.95 25.99
CA ASN A 728 3.12 -0.09 25.29
C ASN A 728 1.62 0.24 25.36
N LEU A 729 0.99 0.54 24.22
CA LEU A 729 -0.44 0.81 24.15
C LEU A 729 -1.11 -0.17 23.19
N ILE A 730 -2.26 -0.71 23.61
CA ILE A 730 -3.08 -1.61 22.80
C ILE A 730 -4.50 -1.06 22.62
N ASP A 731 -5.06 -1.23 21.42
CA ASP A 731 -6.39 -0.73 21.06
C ASP A 731 -7.46 -1.81 21.06
N GLU A 732 -7.05 -3.06 20.86
CA GLU A 732 -7.92 -4.24 20.89
C GLU A 732 -7.37 -5.27 21.89
N PRO A 733 -8.21 -5.94 22.71
CA PRO A 733 -7.75 -6.90 23.71
C PRO A 733 -6.82 -7.99 23.17
N VAL A 734 -7.06 -8.46 21.94
CA VAL A 734 -6.25 -9.48 21.27
C VAL A 734 -4.76 -9.14 21.16
N GLU A 735 -4.42 -7.86 21.07
CA GLU A 735 -3.03 -7.41 20.92
C GLU A 735 -2.19 -7.71 22.17
N LEU A 736 -2.82 -7.95 23.32
CA LEU A 736 -2.12 -8.37 24.53
C LEU A 736 -1.34 -9.68 24.32
N LEU A 737 -1.77 -10.53 23.39
CA LEU A 737 -1.09 -11.78 23.05
C LEU A 737 0.32 -11.57 22.48
N ASN A 738 0.64 -10.36 22.00
CA ASN A 738 2.00 -10.00 21.55
C ASN A 738 2.98 -9.82 22.70
N TYR A 739 2.50 -9.69 23.94
CA TYR A 739 3.29 -9.40 25.13
C TYR A 739 3.50 -10.61 26.05
N VAL A 740 2.91 -11.76 25.74
CA VAL A 740 2.89 -12.95 26.61
C VAL A 740 3.55 -14.19 26.02
#